data_AF-A0A0N4VC90-F1
#
_entry.id   AF-A0A0N4VC90-F1
#
_cell.length_a   1.000
_cell.length_b   1.000
_cell.length_c   1.000
_cell.angle_alpha   90.00
_cell.angle_beta   90.00
_cell.angle_gamma   90.00
#
_symmetry.space_group_name_H-M   'P 1'
#
loop_
_entity.id
_entity.type
_entity.pdbx_description
1 polymer ?
#
loop_
_entity_poly.entity_id
_entity_poly.type
_entity_poly.pdbx_seq_one_letter_code
_entity_poly.pdbx_strand_id
1 'polypeptide(L)'
;MAELEELLFGVKPNEPTPAKYKQWLSDLHSLEQLASFVETENENVTPPDTHKQTEKARTDQIENKAGGFGFKVSDETRVRRFLILGTTGGTYYSSEKELTMDNVKDLCEIIQKGGGLMILREILDVSLNGRAPKQDSTMFALALCARYKVCDTVDKRTEQRWKDFSKRGFIGSSYVQQAPLQAYLDYQKGLQLTALRAVGKVCRIPTHLFMFLKYCKLVSSKTGFVENSSGWSRALRETVSNWYFNIEPTRLALLVTKYQNREGYSHRDLFRLCHIKPKISFPETHLYWGHYAEYDFLFNYVVNGMVEKKRKNEDLLDNPEKKRKIEEAGDVTLKKPVSREEREIEDLKKKMKNMFREKWEKGLDKQTRDTIKENISKFLEETTEKVVAQRLVHLKKKGEERDEELSRLMEKRGAVPQDLQKTKTFTFITAFQTLKHTSDAQEAVKLIRAHGFVREHVPTDLLDSQEVWAALLDDMPMTAMIRNLGKMASIGLLGEEEKVKVHVDKVVAKLTDEKAIKDARIHPVGVLLASSVYKKGAGIKGKLSWEPVQAVKDALDKAFLLAFKNVTPTNKRYCLALDVSGSMDSAVSGTHLTCREAACALSSVLLRTEPKVSGSMIGESIAEVISCTLVNNGEECKYYVTFTPRILAVEVVAFSEELTTLDVNQSTPLDTFLTKANGLTFAGTDCAKPMVWALEKKKEFDVFVVYTDCETWYGEIHPFEALKKYREEMGIPDARLIVMGMTATNFTIADPTDPGMLDICGFDSAVPELVKEFVLGRI
;
A
#
# COMPACT_ATOMS: atom_id res chain seq x y z
N MET A 1 -16.43 -0.84 -17.48
CA MET A 1 -15.48 -0.98 -18.61
C MET A 1 -14.86 0.34 -19.05
N ALA A 2 -15.64 1.32 -19.52
CA ALA A 2 -15.11 2.62 -19.97
C ALA A 2 -14.23 3.31 -18.92
N GLU A 3 -14.66 3.33 -17.66
CA GLU A 3 -13.86 3.87 -16.56
C GLU A 3 -12.52 3.14 -16.38
N LEU A 4 -12.50 1.81 -16.51
CA LEU A 4 -11.27 1.03 -16.36
C LEU A 4 -10.31 1.30 -17.53
N GLU A 5 -10.83 1.51 -18.74
CA GLU A 5 -10.04 1.93 -19.90
C GLU A 5 -9.45 3.32 -19.69
N GLU A 6 -10.23 4.27 -19.18
CA GLU A 6 -9.74 5.59 -18.82
C GLU A 6 -8.64 5.51 -17.74
N LEU A 7 -8.89 4.76 -16.66
CA LEU A 7 -7.92 4.56 -15.57
C LEU A 7 -6.65 3.84 -16.03
N LEU A 8 -6.69 2.96 -17.04
CA LEU A 8 -5.52 2.21 -17.52
C LEU A 8 -4.78 2.88 -18.68
N PHE A 9 -5.48 3.59 -19.56
CA PHE A 9 -4.90 4.13 -20.79
C PHE A 9 -4.88 5.66 -20.81
N GLY A 10 -5.63 6.35 -19.95
CA GLY A 10 -5.78 7.82 -19.99
C GLY A 10 -6.54 8.30 -21.23
N VAL A 11 -7.29 7.39 -21.85
CA VAL A 11 -7.98 7.54 -23.12
C VAL A 11 -9.42 7.93 -22.81
N LYS A 12 -9.89 9.07 -23.34
CA LYS A 12 -11.30 9.46 -23.23
C LYS A 12 -12.18 8.43 -23.97
N PRO A 13 -13.48 8.27 -23.67
CA PRO A 13 -14.34 7.22 -24.22
C PRO A 13 -14.35 7.07 -25.76
N ASN A 14 -13.88 8.08 -26.49
CA ASN A 14 -13.87 8.15 -27.96
C ASN A 14 -12.48 8.02 -28.60
N GLU A 15 -11.41 7.80 -27.83
CA GLU A 15 -10.06 7.58 -28.37
C GLU A 15 -9.74 6.07 -28.51
N PRO A 16 -8.98 5.65 -29.54
CA PRO A 16 -8.80 4.24 -29.84
C PRO A 16 -7.79 3.56 -28.90
N THR A 17 -8.29 2.76 -27.95
CA THR A 17 -7.50 1.74 -27.23
C THR A 17 -6.93 0.71 -28.21
N PRO A 18 -5.70 0.19 -28.03
CA PRO A 18 -5.15 -0.78 -28.97
C PRO A 18 -6.07 -2.01 -29.09
N ALA A 19 -6.45 -2.35 -30.33
CA ALA A 19 -7.53 -3.28 -30.64
C ALA A 19 -7.47 -4.63 -29.89
N LYS A 20 -6.25 -5.15 -29.69
CA LYS A 20 -6.01 -6.39 -28.95
C LYS A 20 -6.48 -6.34 -27.49
N TYR A 21 -6.32 -5.20 -26.81
CA TYR A 21 -6.73 -5.04 -25.41
C TYR A 21 -8.21 -4.75 -25.27
N LYS A 22 -8.80 -3.98 -26.20
CA LYS A 22 -10.23 -3.71 -26.25
C LYS A 22 -11.05 -5.00 -26.37
N GLN A 23 -10.60 -5.92 -27.24
CA GLN A 23 -11.24 -7.23 -27.37
C GLN A 23 -11.18 -8.02 -26.06
N TRP A 24 -10.01 -8.11 -25.41
CA TRP A 24 -9.87 -8.86 -24.15
C TRP A 24 -10.70 -8.28 -23.00
N LEU A 25 -10.76 -6.96 -22.91
CA LEU A 25 -11.56 -6.25 -21.93
C LEU A 25 -13.06 -6.50 -22.14
N SER A 26 -13.52 -6.45 -23.40
CA SER A 26 -14.90 -6.80 -23.77
C SER A 26 -15.23 -8.25 -23.44
N ASP A 27 -14.34 -9.19 -23.79
CA ASP A 27 -14.54 -10.62 -23.53
C ASP A 27 -14.61 -10.92 -22.03
N LEU A 28 -13.76 -10.28 -21.21
CA LEU A 28 -13.82 -10.41 -19.75
C LEU A 28 -15.11 -9.83 -19.15
N HIS A 29 -15.58 -8.69 -19.67
CA HIS A 29 -16.79 -8.06 -19.15
C HIS A 29 -18.03 -8.93 -19.40
N SER A 30 -18.11 -9.56 -20.58
CA SER A 30 -19.17 -10.52 -20.89
C SER A 30 -19.16 -11.72 -19.93
N LEU A 31 -17.97 -12.18 -19.52
CA LEU A 31 -17.83 -13.25 -18.53
C LEU A 31 -18.22 -12.82 -17.10
N GLU A 32 -17.93 -11.57 -16.73
CA GLU A 32 -18.35 -10.98 -15.45
C GLU A 32 -19.87 -10.78 -15.39
N GLN A 33 -20.49 -10.34 -16.50
CA GLN A 33 -21.95 -10.25 -16.60
C GLN A 33 -22.63 -11.63 -16.49
N LEU A 34 -22.07 -12.66 -17.13
CA LEU A 34 -22.55 -14.04 -16.99
C LEU A 34 -22.42 -14.56 -15.55
N ALA A 35 -21.40 -14.10 -14.81
CA ALA A 35 -21.24 -14.42 -13.40
C ALA A 35 -22.22 -13.65 -12.50
N SER A 36 -22.63 -12.43 -12.86
CA SER A 36 -23.62 -11.65 -12.10
C SER A 36 -25.06 -12.18 -12.17
N PHE A 37 -25.32 -13.19 -13.01
CA PHE A 37 -26.67 -13.70 -13.30
C PHE A 37 -27.22 -14.75 -12.31
N VAL A 38 -26.61 -14.96 -11.14
CA VAL A 38 -27.06 -16.00 -10.16
C VAL A 38 -27.28 -15.46 -8.73
N GLU A 39 -27.55 -14.16 -8.56
CA GLU A 39 -28.01 -13.66 -7.25
C GLU A 39 -29.29 -12.85 -7.37
N THR A 40 -30.44 -13.54 -7.46
CA THR A 40 -31.73 -12.99 -7.05
C THR A 40 -32.67 -14.10 -6.63
N GLU A 41 -32.91 -14.26 -5.33
CA GLU A 41 -34.25 -14.41 -4.75
C GLU A 41 -34.15 -13.98 -3.28
N ASN A 42 -34.85 -12.91 -2.90
CA ASN A 42 -35.16 -12.65 -1.50
C ASN A 42 -36.64 -12.23 -1.41
N GLU A 43 -37.38 -13.04 -0.66
CA GLU A 43 -38.80 -12.88 -0.41
C GLU A 43 -39.08 -11.70 0.52
N ASN A 44 -40.18 -11.00 0.25
CA ASN A 44 -40.76 -9.98 1.09
C ASN A 44 -41.32 -10.61 2.37
N VAL A 45 -40.69 -10.34 3.51
CA VAL A 45 -41.31 -10.51 4.83
C VAL A 45 -41.19 -9.18 5.55
N THR A 46 -42.32 -8.61 5.96
CA THR A 46 -42.42 -7.45 6.85
C THR A 46 -42.50 -7.93 8.31
N PRO A 47 -41.49 -7.68 9.17
CA PRO A 47 -41.57 -7.86 10.61
C PRO A 47 -41.70 -6.49 11.34
N PRO A 48 -41.94 -6.45 12.66
CA PRO A 48 -42.45 -5.28 13.41
C PRO A 48 -41.52 -4.05 13.43
N ASP A 49 -42.07 -2.91 13.88
CA ASP A 49 -41.50 -1.55 13.75
C ASP A 49 -40.08 -1.33 14.34
N THR A 50 -39.60 -2.20 15.25
CA THR A 50 -38.20 -2.24 15.76
C THR A 50 -37.90 -3.57 16.43
N HIS A 51 -36.65 -4.03 16.33
CA HIS A 51 -36.16 -5.24 16.98
C HIS A 51 -35.04 -4.93 17.98
N LYS A 52 -34.98 -5.69 19.08
CA LYS A 52 -33.84 -5.66 19.99
C LYS A 52 -32.60 -6.16 19.28
N GLN A 53 -31.41 -5.71 19.69
CA GLN A 53 -30.16 -6.16 19.06
C GLN A 53 -29.85 -7.66 19.26
N THR A 54 -30.46 -8.27 20.28
CA THR A 54 -30.42 -9.71 20.56
C THR A 54 -31.36 -10.53 19.67
N GLU A 55 -32.17 -9.86 18.83
CA GLU A 55 -33.12 -10.48 17.91
C GLU A 55 -32.72 -10.17 16.47
N LYS A 56 -32.94 -11.13 15.58
CA LYS A 56 -32.63 -11.02 14.16
C LYS A 56 -33.72 -10.18 13.47
N ALA A 57 -33.38 -8.97 13.04
CA ALA A 57 -34.27 -8.03 12.37
C ALA A 57 -34.42 -8.31 10.86
N ARG A 58 -33.34 -8.80 10.21
CA ARG A 58 -33.34 -9.15 8.79
C ARG A 58 -32.75 -10.55 8.54
N THR A 59 -33.20 -11.22 7.49
CA THR A 59 -32.78 -12.59 7.14
C THR A 59 -31.29 -12.73 6.81
N ASP A 60 -30.66 -11.66 6.31
CA ASP A 60 -29.24 -11.55 5.97
C ASP A 60 -28.32 -11.22 7.15
N GLN A 61 -28.87 -11.00 8.35
CA GLN A 61 -28.08 -10.80 9.55
C GLN A 61 -27.47 -12.12 10.08
N ILE A 62 -26.28 -12.01 10.67
CA ILE A 62 -25.49 -13.09 11.26
C ILE A 62 -25.20 -12.74 12.72
N GLU A 63 -25.24 -13.75 13.58
CA GLU A 63 -24.89 -13.62 14.99
C GLU A 63 -23.39 -13.31 15.15
N ASN A 64 -23.08 -12.29 15.95
CA ASN A 64 -21.72 -11.86 16.26
C ASN A 64 -21.17 -12.61 17.49
N LYS A 65 -19.86 -12.44 17.77
CA LYS A 65 -19.20 -13.12 18.90
C LYS A 65 -19.71 -12.71 20.29
N ALA A 66 -20.41 -11.58 20.40
CA ALA A 66 -20.91 -11.07 21.66
C ALA A 66 -22.36 -11.50 21.93
N GLY A 67 -23.06 -12.17 20.99
CA GLY A 67 -24.45 -12.63 21.15
C GLY A 67 -25.57 -11.77 20.49
N GLY A 68 -25.25 -10.81 19.62
CA GLY A 68 -26.25 -10.00 18.88
C GLY A 68 -26.12 -10.12 17.36
N PHE A 69 -27.07 -9.52 16.62
CA PHE A 69 -27.18 -9.68 15.17
C PHE A 69 -26.64 -8.47 14.39
N GLY A 70 -25.75 -8.72 13.42
CA GLY A 70 -25.21 -7.70 12.49
C GLY A 70 -25.19 -8.23 11.05
N PHE A 71 -24.56 -7.54 10.10
CA PHE A 71 -24.64 -7.91 8.67
C PHE A 71 -23.36 -8.47 8.06
N LYS A 72 -23.47 -9.14 6.91
CA LYS A 72 -22.34 -9.56 6.07
C LYS A 72 -22.05 -8.51 4.98
N VAL A 73 -20.86 -7.92 5.01
CA VAL A 73 -20.41 -6.89 4.04
C VAL A 73 -20.38 -7.42 2.60
N SER A 74 -20.82 -6.61 1.62
CA SER A 74 -20.73 -6.90 0.18
C SER A 74 -19.28 -7.10 -0.29
N ASP A 75 -19.08 -7.83 -1.40
CA ASP A 75 -17.74 -8.13 -1.91
C ASP A 75 -16.96 -6.85 -2.31
N GLU A 76 -17.64 -5.85 -2.89
CA GLU A 76 -17.02 -4.55 -3.24
C GLU A 76 -16.60 -3.75 -2.00
N THR A 77 -17.50 -3.56 -1.04
CA THR A 77 -17.21 -2.84 0.20
C THR A 77 -16.13 -3.55 1.01
N ARG A 78 -16.12 -4.89 1.00
CA ARG A 78 -15.08 -5.69 1.65
C ARG A 78 -13.71 -5.47 1.02
N VAL A 79 -13.62 -5.51 -0.31
CA VAL A 79 -12.39 -5.21 -1.04
C VAL A 79 -11.91 -3.80 -0.73
N ARG A 80 -12.80 -2.80 -0.82
CA ARG A 80 -12.47 -1.40 -0.51
C ARG A 80 -11.95 -1.23 0.92
N ARG A 81 -12.62 -1.84 1.91
CA ARG A 81 -12.17 -1.87 3.32
C ARG A 81 -10.79 -2.50 3.45
N PHE A 82 -10.56 -3.66 2.83
CA PHE A 82 -9.25 -4.32 2.86
C PHE A 82 -8.14 -3.45 2.24
N LEU A 83 -8.43 -2.77 1.13
CA LEU A 83 -7.46 -1.92 0.44
C LEU A 83 -7.10 -0.66 1.24
N ILE A 84 -8.06 -0.05 1.93
CA ILE A 84 -7.88 1.20 2.68
C ILE A 84 -7.35 0.93 4.10
N LEU A 85 -8.01 0.03 4.85
CA LEU A 85 -7.69 -0.23 6.25
C LEU A 85 -6.56 -1.25 6.43
N GLY A 86 -6.48 -2.23 5.53
CA GLY A 86 -5.56 -3.35 5.63
C GLY A 86 -5.79 -4.25 6.84
N THR A 87 -4.76 -4.99 7.24
CA THR A 87 -4.84 -6.00 8.32
C THR A 87 -3.79 -5.82 9.42
N THR A 88 -2.95 -4.79 9.30
CA THR A 88 -1.82 -4.54 10.21
C THR A 88 -2.30 -4.12 11.60
N GLY A 89 -1.76 -4.73 12.65
CA GLY A 89 -2.12 -4.44 14.04
C GLY A 89 -3.18 -5.37 14.64
N GLY A 90 -3.77 -6.25 13.83
CA GLY A 90 -4.77 -7.21 14.29
C GLY A 90 -6.01 -6.54 14.89
N THR A 91 -6.76 -7.33 15.62
CA THR A 91 -7.91 -6.92 16.43
C THR A 91 -7.67 -7.32 17.87
N TYR A 92 -8.48 -6.82 18.80
CA TYR A 92 -8.55 -7.36 20.15
C TYR A 92 -8.98 -8.86 20.16
N TYR A 93 -9.83 -9.29 19.23
CA TYR A 93 -10.44 -10.64 19.20
C TYR A 93 -9.79 -11.66 18.23
N SER A 94 -8.79 -11.25 17.45
CA SER A 94 -8.23 -11.95 16.29
C SER A 94 -6.92 -11.29 15.88
N SER A 95 -5.86 -12.08 15.74
CA SER A 95 -4.53 -11.57 15.41
C SER A 95 -4.44 -11.00 13.99
N GLU A 96 -3.44 -10.17 13.71
CA GLU A 96 -3.09 -9.69 12.35
C GLU A 96 -3.01 -10.83 11.32
N LYS A 97 -2.54 -11.99 11.76
CA LYS A 97 -2.40 -13.19 10.93
C LYS A 97 -3.76 -13.80 10.56
N GLU A 98 -4.70 -13.85 11.50
CA GLU A 98 -6.03 -14.40 11.29
C GLU A 98 -6.86 -13.50 10.35
N LEU A 99 -6.88 -12.19 10.61
CA LEU A 99 -7.52 -11.21 9.72
C LEU A 99 -6.97 -11.25 8.30
N THR A 100 -5.64 -11.39 8.18
CA THR A 100 -5.02 -11.54 6.87
C THR A 100 -5.51 -12.80 6.19
N MET A 101 -5.58 -13.93 6.89
CA MET A 101 -6.04 -15.19 6.30
C MET A 101 -7.50 -15.15 5.86
N ASP A 102 -8.39 -14.51 6.61
CA ASP A 102 -9.80 -14.43 6.25
C ASP A 102 -10.02 -13.53 5.04
N ASN A 103 -9.43 -12.33 5.03
CA ASN A 103 -9.47 -11.44 3.86
C ASN A 103 -8.85 -12.09 2.60
N VAL A 104 -7.78 -12.88 2.76
CA VAL A 104 -7.18 -13.63 1.64
C VAL A 104 -8.16 -14.64 1.07
N LYS A 105 -8.85 -15.41 1.91
CA LYS A 105 -9.85 -16.39 1.46
C LYS A 105 -10.97 -15.69 0.70
N ASP A 106 -11.48 -14.59 1.25
CA ASP A 106 -12.54 -13.80 0.62
C ASP A 106 -12.15 -13.28 -0.76
N LEU A 107 -10.96 -12.67 -0.89
CA LEU A 107 -10.44 -12.22 -2.19
C LEU A 107 -10.28 -13.38 -3.18
N CYS A 108 -9.85 -14.55 -2.70
CA CYS A 108 -9.75 -15.74 -3.55
C CYS A 108 -11.13 -16.19 -4.04
N GLU A 109 -12.14 -16.21 -3.17
CA GLU A 109 -13.51 -16.56 -3.52
C GLU A 109 -14.10 -15.58 -4.56
N ILE A 110 -13.89 -14.28 -4.37
CA ILE A 110 -14.33 -13.25 -5.34
C ILE A 110 -13.68 -13.48 -6.71
N ILE A 111 -12.37 -13.74 -6.76
CA ILE A 111 -11.67 -14.03 -8.02
C ILE A 111 -12.23 -15.29 -8.68
N GLN A 112 -12.55 -16.34 -7.90
CA GLN A 112 -13.11 -17.59 -8.40
C GLN A 112 -14.53 -17.43 -8.96
N LYS A 113 -15.33 -16.53 -8.37
CA LYS A 113 -16.66 -16.16 -8.88
C LYS A 113 -16.62 -15.33 -10.17
N GLY A 114 -15.46 -14.77 -10.54
CA GLY A 114 -15.31 -13.90 -11.72
C GLY A 114 -15.17 -12.40 -11.40
N GLY A 115 -15.25 -12.00 -10.13
CA GLY A 115 -15.18 -10.60 -9.68
C GLY A 115 -13.77 -9.99 -9.63
N GLY A 116 -12.80 -10.58 -10.32
CA GLY A 116 -11.41 -10.09 -10.30
C GLY A 116 -11.22 -8.70 -10.91
N LEU A 117 -12.06 -8.31 -11.88
CA LEU A 117 -12.04 -6.98 -12.48
C LEU A 117 -12.53 -5.90 -11.53
N MET A 118 -13.60 -6.17 -10.78
CA MET A 118 -14.04 -5.30 -9.69
C MET A 118 -12.87 -5.01 -8.72
N ILE A 119 -12.13 -6.04 -8.28
CA ILE A 119 -10.95 -5.86 -7.42
C ILE A 119 -9.91 -4.95 -8.07
N LEU A 120 -9.61 -5.14 -9.37
CA LEU A 120 -8.64 -4.29 -10.08
C LEU A 120 -9.11 -2.84 -10.24
N ARG A 121 -10.40 -2.61 -10.48
CA ARG A 121 -10.99 -1.27 -10.54
C ARG A 121 -10.82 -0.55 -9.20
N GLU A 122 -11.17 -1.22 -8.10
CA GLU A 122 -10.99 -0.69 -6.75
C GLU A 122 -9.51 -0.41 -6.42
N ILE A 123 -8.59 -1.31 -6.80
CA ILE A 123 -7.14 -1.10 -6.63
C ILE A 123 -6.68 0.17 -7.36
N LEU A 124 -7.11 0.36 -8.61
CA LEU A 124 -6.71 1.52 -9.41
C LEU A 124 -7.29 2.81 -8.84
N ASP A 125 -8.57 2.82 -8.49
CA ASP A 125 -9.24 3.97 -7.90
C ASP A 125 -8.56 4.39 -6.58
N VAL A 126 -8.38 3.44 -5.66
CA VAL A 126 -7.73 3.67 -4.35
C VAL A 126 -6.26 4.11 -4.52
N SER A 127 -5.51 3.52 -5.47
CA SER A 127 -4.09 3.82 -5.66
C SER A 127 -3.85 5.16 -6.35
N LEU A 128 -4.63 5.48 -7.38
CA LEU A 128 -4.49 6.73 -8.16
C LEU A 128 -4.99 7.94 -7.37
N ASN A 129 -6.09 7.80 -6.64
CA ASN A 129 -6.60 8.85 -5.76
C ASN A 129 -5.84 8.91 -4.41
N GLY A 130 -4.96 7.95 -4.14
CA GLY A 130 -4.15 7.92 -2.92
C GLY A 130 -4.97 7.76 -1.65
N ARG A 131 -6.14 7.08 -1.73
CA ARG A 131 -7.07 6.90 -0.61
C ARG A 131 -6.55 5.94 0.46
N ALA A 132 -5.66 5.02 0.10
CA ALA A 132 -5.08 4.07 1.06
C ALA A 132 -3.84 4.64 1.78
N PRO A 133 -3.83 4.70 3.13
CA PRO A 133 -2.66 5.10 3.94
C PRO A 133 -1.41 4.26 3.67
N LYS A 134 -1.60 2.95 3.57
CA LYS A 134 -0.54 1.96 3.36
C LYS A 134 -0.76 1.25 2.03
N GLN A 135 0.32 0.69 1.48
CA GLN A 135 0.29 0.07 0.15
C GLN A 135 0.34 -1.46 0.21
N ASP A 136 0.58 -2.07 1.38
CA ASP A 136 0.72 -3.51 1.56
C ASP A 136 -0.50 -4.29 1.03
N SER A 137 -1.70 -3.94 1.50
CA SER A 137 -2.97 -4.56 1.07
C SER A 137 -3.22 -4.39 -0.43
N THR A 138 -2.95 -3.19 -0.95
CA THR A 138 -3.08 -2.88 -2.38
C THR A 138 -2.13 -3.73 -3.23
N MET A 139 -0.86 -3.87 -2.83
CA MET A 139 0.10 -4.71 -3.55
C MET A 139 -0.25 -6.19 -3.45
N PHE A 140 -0.78 -6.63 -2.30
CA PHE A 140 -1.20 -8.01 -2.11
C PHE A 140 -2.39 -8.37 -3.01
N ALA A 141 -3.44 -7.53 -3.01
CA ALA A 141 -4.61 -7.72 -3.88
C ALA A 141 -4.22 -7.67 -5.36
N LEU A 142 -3.33 -6.75 -5.77
CA LEU A 142 -2.81 -6.69 -7.13
C LEU A 142 -2.04 -7.97 -7.51
N ALA A 143 -1.24 -8.50 -6.58
CA ALA A 143 -0.52 -9.75 -6.79
C ALA A 143 -1.45 -10.96 -6.90
N LEU A 144 -2.56 -10.99 -6.15
CA LEU A 144 -3.61 -12.00 -6.30
C LEU A 144 -4.22 -11.94 -7.71
N CYS A 145 -4.69 -10.77 -8.16
CA CYS A 145 -5.23 -10.61 -9.52
C CYS A 145 -4.20 -11.01 -10.60
N ALA A 146 -2.91 -10.73 -10.38
CA ALA A 146 -1.87 -11.06 -11.34
C ALA A 146 -1.48 -12.55 -11.39
N ARG A 147 -1.62 -13.30 -10.28
CA ARG A 147 -0.97 -14.61 -10.10
C ARG A 147 -1.85 -15.73 -9.54
N TYR A 148 -3.07 -15.46 -9.12
CA TYR A 148 -3.96 -16.47 -8.54
C TYR A 148 -4.27 -17.60 -9.54
N LYS A 149 -3.80 -18.82 -9.25
CA LYS A 149 -4.00 -20.02 -10.08
C LYS A 149 -3.69 -19.77 -11.57
N VAL A 150 -2.60 -19.08 -11.88
CA VAL A 150 -2.16 -18.82 -13.28
C VAL A 150 -1.34 -19.98 -13.84
N CYS A 151 -1.67 -20.40 -15.07
CA CYS A 151 -0.89 -21.36 -15.86
C CYS A 151 0.21 -20.66 -16.67
N ASP A 152 1.47 -20.77 -16.26
CA ASP A 152 2.60 -20.13 -16.96
C ASP A 152 3.08 -20.89 -18.21
N THR A 153 2.70 -22.15 -18.38
CA THR A 153 3.12 -23.02 -19.50
C THR A 153 1.91 -23.59 -20.21
N VAL A 154 1.75 -23.28 -21.50
CA VAL A 154 0.75 -23.92 -22.38
C VAL A 154 1.42 -25.13 -23.01
N ASP A 155 1.51 -26.23 -22.27
CA ASP A 155 1.98 -27.51 -22.81
C ASP A 155 0.89 -28.57 -22.60
N LYS A 156 0.80 -29.60 -23.46
CA LYS A 156 -0.27 -30.64 -23.37
C LYS A 156 -0.36 -31.33 -21.99
N ARG A 157 0.76 -31.35 -21.24
CA ARG A 157 0.84 -31.80 -19.84
C ARG A 157 0.05 -30.93 -18.85
N THR A 158 -0.19 -29.67 -19.19
CA THR A 158 -0.88 -28.67 -18.36
C THR A 158 -2.38 -28.92 -18.35
N GLU A 159 -2.94 -29.35 -19.48
CA GLU A 159 -4.34 -29.77 -19.57
C GLU A 159 -4.58 -31.05 -18.74
N GLN A 160 -3.64 -32.00 -18.79
CA GLN A 160 -3.65 -33.21 -17.95
C GLN A 160 -3.50 -32.85 -16.45
N ARG A 161 -2.54 -31.98 -16.10
CA ARG A 161 -2.35 -31.49 -14.72
C ARG A 161 -3.56 -30.75 -14.19
N TRP A 162 -4.25 -29.98 -15.02
CA TRP A 162 -5.49 -29.30 -14.64
C TRP A 162 -6.62 -30.32 -14.38
N LYS A 163 -6.76 -31.35 -15.24
CA LYS A 163 -7.68 -32.48 -15.04
C LYS A 163 -7.36 -33.34 -13.81
N ASP A 164 -6.09 -33.43 -13.41
CA ASP A 164 -5.66 -34.15 -12.20
C ASP A 164 -5.78 -33.28 -10.93
N PHE A 165 -5.57 -31.97 -11.06
CA PHE A 165 -5.70 -31.00 -9.97
C PHE A 165 -7.17 -30.74 -9.62
N SER A 166 -8.06 -30.67 -10.61
CA SER A 166 -9.51 -30.54 -10.41
C SER A 166 -10.12 -31.73 -9.64
N LYS A 167 -9.44 -32.89 -9.63
CA LYS A 167 -9.82 -34.07 -8.83
C LYS A 167 -9.34 -34.04 -7.37
N ARG A 168 -8.40 -33.15 -7.00
CA ARG A 168 -7.66 -33.22 -5.71
C ARG A 168 -8.16 -32.27 -4.61
N GLY A 169 -9.23 -31.53 -4.81
CA GLY A 169 -9.82 -30.73 -3.73
C GLY A 169 -10.47 -29.46 -4.21
N PHE A 170 -11.76 -29.58 -4.52
CA PHE A 170 -12.66 -28.45 -4.63
C PHE A 170 -13.20 -28.18 -3.22
N ILE A 171 -12.68 -27.16 -2.55
CA ILE A 171 -13.34 -26.54 -1.39
C ILE A 171 -13.61 -25.10 -1.81
N GLY A 172 -14.87 -24.77 -2.06
CA GLY A 172 -15.33 -23.38 -2.26
C GLY A 172 -16.10 -23.13 -3.57
N SER A 173 -17.43 -23.01 -3.41
CA SER A 173 -18.47 -22.46 -4.31
C SER A 173 -18.85 -23.21 -5.60
N SER A 174 -20.15 -23.48 -5.73
CA SER A 174 -20.87 -24.12 -6.86
C SER A 174 -20.73 -23.37 -8.20
N TYR A 175 -20.21 -22.15 -8.21
CA TYR A 175 -20.16 -21.27 -9.39
C TYR A 175 -19.28 -21.77 -10.54
N VAL A 176 -18.11 -22.34 -10.21
CA VAL A 176 -17.13 -22.79 -11.22
C VAL A 176 -17.58 -24.07 -11.96
N GLN A 177 -18.71 -24.68 -11.55
CA GLN A 177 -19.30 -25.83 -12.25
C GLN A 177 -20.17 -25.44 -13.46
N GLN A 178 -20.53 -24.16 -13.64
CA GLN A 178 -21.46 -23.73 -14.70
C GLN A 178 -20.78 -23.12 -15.94
N ALA A 179 -19.58 -22.53 -15.79
CA ALA A 179 -18.87 -21.93 -16.91
C ALA A 179 -17.99 -22.95 -17.67
N PRO A 180 -17.95 -22.94 -19.02
CA PRO A 180 -17.02 -23.75 -19.78
C PRO A 180 -15.58 -23.49 -19.35
N LEU A 181 -14.78 -24.55 -19.16
CA LEU A 181 -13.37 -24.46 -18.78
C LEU A 181 -12.59 -23.39 -19.56
N GLN A 182 -12.79 -23.36 -20.87
CA GLN A 182 -12.10 -22.42 -21.75
C GLN A 182 -12.38 -20.97 -21.38
N ALA A 183 -13.63 -20.63 -21.07
CA ALA A 183 -14.04 -19.30 -20.65
C ALA A 183 -13.36 -18.87 -19.34
N TYR A 184 -13.25 -19.79 -18.37
CA TYR A 184 -12.54 -19.51 -17.12
C TYR A 184 -11.03 -19.30 -17.33
N LEU A 185 -10.38 -20.08 -18.21
CA LEU A 185 -8.97 -19.89 -18.56
C LEU A 185 -8.72 -18.54 -19.26
N ASP A 186 -9.64 -18.13 -20.13
CA ASP A 186 -9.58 -16.85 -20.82
C ASP A 186 -9.79 -15.67 -19.85
N TYR A 187 -10.73 -15.79 -18.90
CA TYR A 187 -10.88 -14.86 -17.78
C TYR A 187 -9.59 -14.73 -16.96
N GLN A 188 -9.01 -15.85 -16.51
CA GLN A 188 -7.77 -15.82 -15.71
C GLN A 188 -6.61 -15.16 -16.47
N LYS A 189 -6.48 -15.46 -17.77
CA LYS A 189 -5.44 -14.89 -18.63
C LYS A 189 -5.63 -13.39 -18.81
N GLY A 190 -6.85 -12.93 -19.07
CA GLY A 190 -7.12 -11.51 -19.22
C GLY A 190 -6.99 -10.75 -17.90
N LEU A 191 -7.45 -11.32 -16.77
CA LEU A 191 -7.26 -10.75 -15.44
C LEU A 191 -5.77 -10.55 -15.13
N GLN A 192 -4.94 -11.57 -15.39
CA GLN A 192 -3.49 -11.47 -15.23
C GLN A 192 -2.91 -10.31 -16.04
N LEU A 193 -3.26 -10.21 -17.31
CA LEU A 193 -2.63 -9.25 -18.23
C LEU A 193 -3.07 -7.82 -17.92
N THR A 194 -4.32 -7.62 -17.51
CA THR A 194 -4.84 -6.35 -17.01
C THR A 194 -4.18 -5.95 -15.68
N ALA A 195 -4.04 -6.88 -14.73
CA ALA A 195 -3.33 -6.64 -13.47
C ALA A 195 -1.87 -6.24 -13.70
N LEU A 196 -1.16 -6.95 -14.58
CA LEU A 196 0.22 -6.63 -14.95
C LEU A 196 0.35 -5.27 -15.64
N ARG A 197 -0.66 -4.84 -16.41
CA ARG A 197 -0.68 -3.49 -16.98
C ARG A 197 -0.83 -2.41 -15.91
N ALA A 198 -1.66 -2.66 -14.90
CA ALA A 198 -1.88 -1.74 -13.77
C ALA A 198 -0.61 -1.51 -12.92
N VAL A 199 0.36 -2.45 -12.92
CA VAL A 199 1.63 -2.33 -12.19
C VAL A 199 2.36 -1.01 -12.48
N GLY A 200 2.39 -0.56 -13.73
CA GLY A 200 3.05 0.69 -14.10
C GLY A 200 2.45 1.95 -13.44
N LYS A 201 1.17 1.91 -13.08
CA LYS A 201 0.44 3.01 -12.42
C LYS A 201 0.47 2.90 -10.90
N VAL A 202 0.29 1.68 -10.40
CA VAL A 202 0.17 1.38 -8.97
C VAL A 202 1.55 1.35 -8.28
N CYS A 203 2.56 0.73 -8.91
CA CYS A 203 3.91 0.64 -8.37
C CYS A 203 4.73 1.91 -8.68
N ARG A 204 4.49 2.99 -7.93
CA ARG A 204 5.14 4.30 -8.12
C ARG A 204 6.63 4.35 -7.74
N ILE A 205 7.07 3.49 -6.82
CA ILE A 205 8.46 3.44 -6.32
C ILE A 205 8.95 1.99 -6.20
N PRO A 206 10.27 1.75 -6.11
CA PRO A 206 10.84 0.40 -6.00
C PRO A 206 10.26 -0.43 -4.84
N THR A 207 9.99 0.19 -3.68
CA THR A 207 9.37 -0.51 -2.54
C THR A 207 8.04 -1.16 -2.94
N HIS A 208 7.19 -0.48 -3.70
CA HIS A 208 5.91 -1.03 -4.16
C HIS A 208 6.14 -2.20 -5.11
N LEU A 209 7.07 -2.06 -6.06
CA LEU A 209 7.43 -3.11 -7.00
C LEU A 209 7.98 -4.36 -6.30
N PHE A 210 8.90 -4.18 -5.34
CA PHE A 210 9.48 -5.29 -4.57
C PHE A 210 8.42 -5.98 -3.72
N MET A 211 7.52 -5.22 -3.10
CA MET A 211 6.40 -5.75 -2.32
C MET A 211 5.41 -6.54 -3.18
N PHE A 212 5.04 -6.01 -4.34
CA PHE A 212 4.24 -6.73 -5.33
C PHE A 212 4.90 -8.05 -5.75
N LEU A 213 6.21 -8.07 -5.99
CA LEU A 213 6.95 -9.28 -6.38
C LEU A 213 7.07 -10.30 -5.24
N LYS A 214 7.24 -9.85 -4.00
CA LYS A 214 7.19 -10.68 -2.79
C LYS A 214 5.83 -11.40 -2.72
N TYR A 215 4.75 -10.67 -2.91
CA TYR A 215 3.41 -11.26 -2.90
C TYR A 215 3.13 -12.13 -4.12
N CYS A 216 3.61 -11.78 -5.32
CA CYS A 216 3.52 -12.65 -6.50
C CYS A 216 4.18 -14.02 -6.27
N LYS A 217 5.35 -14.05 -5.62
CA LYS A 217 6.05 -15.28 -5.22
C LYS A 217 5.23 -16.06 -4.19
N LEU A 218 4.68 -15.37 -3.17
CA LEU A 218 3.84 -15.99 -2.15
C LEU A 218 2.59 -16.64 -2.78
N VAL A 219 1.83 -15.90 -3.58
CA VAL A 219 0.63 -16.39 -4.27
C VAL A 219 0.96 -17.54 -5.21
N SER A 220 2.03 -17.44 -6.00
CA SER A 220 2.42 -18.50 -6.94
C SER A 220 2.86 -19.78 -6.23
N SER A 221 3.53 -19.68 -5.08
CA SER A 221 3.94 -20.87 -4.31
C SER A 221 2.76 -21.59 -3.64
N LYS A 222 1.71 -20.86 -3.28
CA LYS A 222 0.52 -21.40 -2.61
C LYS A 222 -0.59 -21.84 -3.56
N THR A 223 -0.74 -21.17 -4.70
CA THR A 223 -1.87 -21.38 -5.63
C THR A 223 -1.45 -21.85 -7.02
N GLY A 224 -0.14 -21.87 -7.30
CA GLY A 224 0.37 -22.27 -8.62
C GLY A 224 0.21 -23.76 -8.89
N PHE A 225 0.09 -24.12 -10.16
CA PHE A 225 0.01 -25.52 -10.62
C PHE A 225 1.31 -26.31 -10.48
N VAL A 226 2.41 -25.62 -10.19
CA VAL A 226 3.71 -26.22 -9.89
C VAL A 226 4.01 -25.94 -8.42
N GLU A 227 4.21 -27.00 -7.64
CA GLU A 227 4.63 -26.87 -6.24
C GLU A 227 5.87 -25.98 -6.15
N ASN A 228 5.82 -24.99 -5.25
CA ASN A 228 6.90 -24.01 -5.04
C ASN A 228 7.29 -23.19 -6.29
N SER A 229 6.33 -22.91 -7.18
CA SER A 229 6.57 -22.02 -8.32
C SER A 229 7.17 -20.67 -7.89
N SER A 230 8.23 -20.25 -8.58
CA SER A 230 8.90 -18.97 -8.34
C SER A 230 8.10 -17.75 -8.84
N GLY A 231 7.01 -17.99 -9.60
CA GLY A 231 6.10 -16.95 -10.10
C GLY A 231 6.59 -16.14 -11.29
N TRP A 232 7.79 -16.41 -11.82
CA TRP A 232 8.40 -15.64 -12.92
C TRP A 232 7.91 -16.07 -14.31
N SER A 233 6.74 -15.58 -14.69
CA SER A 233 6.20 -15.75 -16.04
C SER A 233 6.88 -14.83 -17.07
N ARG A 234 6.71 -15.14 -18.37
CA ARG A 234 7.19 -14.26 -19.45
C ARG A 234 6.55 -12.87 -19.34
N ALA A 235 5.26 -12.82 -19.05
CA ALA A 235 4.52 -11.57 -18.89
C ALA A 235 5.00 -10.76 -17.67
N LEU A 236 5.30 -11.41 -16.55
CA LEU A 236 5.84 -10.72 -15.36
C LEU A 236 7.23 -10.16 -15.63
N ARG A 237 8.15 -10.93 -16.25
CA ARG A 237 9.48 -10.43 -16.65
C ARG A 237 9.38 -9.21 -17.57
N GLU A 238 8.47 -9.26 -18.54
CA GLU A 238 8.21 -8.16 -19.46
C GLU A 238 7.67 -6.92 -18.74
N THR A 239 6.74 -7.10 -17.81
CA THR A 239 6.15 -6.01 -17.02
C THR A 239 7.20 -5.31 -16.17
N VAL A 240 8.02 -6.09 -15.44
CA VAL A 240 9.10 -5.54 -14.61
C VAL A 240 10.15 -4.85 -15.47
N SER A 241 10.53 -5.42 -16.61
CA SER A 241 11.47 -4.78 -17.55
C SER A 241 10.92 -3.42 -18.03
N ASN A 242 9.66 -3.38 -18.48
CA ASN A 242 9.04 -2.15 -18.97
C ASN A 242 8.93 -1.09 -17.86
N TRP A 243 8.73 -1.49 -16.60
CA TRP A 243 8.69 -0.56 -15.46
C TRP A 243 9.98 0.27 -15.35
N TYR A 244 11.15 -0.35 -15.54
CA TYR A 244 12.44 0.36 -15.51
C TYR A 244 12.66 1.27 -16.73
N PHE A 245 12.31 0.78 -17.92
CA PHE A 245 12.49 1.53 -19.17
C PHE A 245 11.54 2.73 -19.31
N ASN A 246 10.48 2.79 -18.51
CA ASN A 246 9.53 3.91 -18.48
C ASN A 246 9.92 5.02 -17.48
N ILE A 247 11.09 4.94 -16.84
CA ILE A 247 11.57 5.93 -15.85
C ILE A 247 12.77 6.67 -16.42
N GLU A 248 12.77 8.01 -16.36
CA GLU A 248 13.90 8.86 -16.74
C GLU A 248 15.21 8.42 -16.05
N PRO A 249 16.35 8.34 -16.76
CA PRO A 249 17.61 7.87 -16.16
C PRO A 249 18.02 8.60 -14.89
N THR A 250 17.85 9.93 -14.84
CA THR A 250 18.15 10.74 -13.65
C THR A 250 17.31 10.31 -12.44
N ARG A 251 16.01 10.11 -12.66
CA ARG A 251 15.08 9.59 -11.65
C ARG A 251 15.39 8.15 -11.29
N LEU A 252 15.71 7.32 -12.28
CA LEU A 252 16.06 5.92 -12.07
C LEU A 252 17.31 5.78 -11.21
N ALA A 253 18.33 6.61 -11.44
CA ALA A 253 19.55 6.69 -10.62
C ALA A 253 19.20 6.92 -9.16
N LEU A 254 18.39 7.95 -8.87
CA LEU A 254 17.91 8.23 -7.51
C LEU A 254 17.14 7.04 -6.92
N LEU A 255 16.27 6.39 -7.69
CA LEU A 255 15.48 5.25 -7.20
C LEU A 255 16.36 4.04 -6.85
N VAL A 256 17.33 3.70 -7.70
CA VAL A 256 18.20 2.53 -7.47
C VAL A 256 19.20 2.74 -6.35
N THR A 257 19.62 3.98 -6.10
CA THR A 257 20.54 4.32 -4.98
C THR A 257 19.81 4.52 -3.65
N LYS A 258 18.59 5.08 -3.67
CA LYS A 258 17.76 5.30 -2.48
C LYS A 258 17.10 4.02 -1.98
N TYR A 259 16.62 3.16 -2.89
CA TYR A 259 15.89 1.94 -2.57
C TYR A 259 16.65 0.68 -3.01
N GLN A 260 17.93 0.58 -2.66
CA GLN A 260 18.82 -0.50 -3.11
C GLN A 260 18.25 -1.91 -2.93
N ASN A 261 17.58 -2.14 -1.81
CA ASN A 261 16.86 -3.37 -1.50
C ASN A 261 15.67 -3.10 -0.58
N ARG A 262 14.55 -3.80 -0.78
CA ARG A 262 13.40 -3.89 0.16
C ARG A 262 12.70 -5.23 -0.06
N GLU A 263 11.93 -5.68 0.92
CA GLU A 263 11.08 -6.89 0.80
C GLU A 263 11.83 -8.15 0.31
N GLY A 264 13.13 -8.26 0.63
CA GLY A 264 13.99 -9.37 0.23
C GLY A 264 14.45 -9.35 -1.24
N TYR A 265 14.23 -8.27 -1.97
CA TYR A 265 14.70 -8.07 -3.34
C TYR A 265 15.67 -6.89 -3.44
N SER A 266 16.63 -7.01 -4.36
CA SER A 266 17.43 -5.89 -4.86
C SER A 266 17.16 -5.64 -6.35
N HIS A 267 17.51 -4.43 -6.83
CA HIS A 267 17.47 -4.13 -8.26
C HIS A 267 18.32 -5.11 -9.09
N ARG A 268 19.48 -5.53 -8.55
CA ARG A 268 20.37 -6.53 -9.15
C ARG A 268 19.66 -7.87 -9.37
N ASP A 269 18.88 -8.31 -8.39
CA ASP A 269 18.12 -9.56 -8.51
C ASP A 269 17.08 -9.45 -9.63
N LEU A 270 16.35 -8.33 -9.68
CA LEU A 270 15.33 -8.14 -10.71
C LEU A 270 15.93 -8.06 -12.12
N PHE A 271 17.06 -7.37 -12.30
CA PHE A 271 17.73 -7.29 -13.60
C PHE A 271 18.18 -8.66 -14.10
N ARG A 272 18.66 -9.52 -13.19
CA ARG A 272 19.03 -10.90 -13.48
C ARG A 272 17.83 -11.79 -13.80
N LEU A 273 16.77 -11.69 -13.01
CA LEU A 273 15.55 -12.50 -13.16
C LEU A 273 14.75 -12.13 -14.42
N CYS A 274 14.73 -10.83 -14.78
CA CYS A 274 14.02 -10.34 -15.95
C CYS A 274 14.82 -10.49 -17.24
N HIS A 275 16.15 -10.67 -17.15
CA HIS A 275 17.07 -10.52 -18.26
C HIS A 275 16.87 -9.17 -18.96
N ILE A 276 16.99 -8.09 -18.17
CA ILE A 276 16.69 -6.73 -18.64
C ILE A 276 17.51 -6.41 -19.89
N LYS A 277 16.81 -6.14 -20.98
CA LYS A 277 17.36 -5.76 -22.27
C LYS A 277 16.39 -4.82 -22.98
N PRO A 278 16.90 -3.83 -23.73
CA PRO A 278 16.05 -2.99 -24.55
C PRO A 278 15.31 -3.85 -25.58
N LYS A 279 14.08 -3.44 -25.92
CA LYS A 279 13.29 -4.13 -26.94
C LYS A 279 13.33 -3.34 -28.23
N ILE A 280 13.62 -4.06 -29.31
CA ILE A 280 13.49 -3.58 -30.69
C ILE A 280 12.06 -3.06 -30.97
N SER A 281 11.06 -3.63 -30.30
CA SER A 281 9.65 -3.25 -30.42
C SER A 281 9.28 -1.94 -29.69
N PHE A 282 10.23 -1.23 -29.07
CA PHE A 282 9.90 0.05 -28.45
C PHE A 282 9.49 1.08 -29.52
N PRO A 283 8.42 1.87 -29.29
CA PRO A 283 8.02 2.97 -30.18
C PRO A 283 9.17 3.94 -30.43
N GLU A 284 9.17 4.65 -31.56
CA GLU A 284 10.20 5.64 -31.89
C GLU A 284 10.26 6.78 -30.86
N THR A 285 9.12 7.15 -30.27
CA THR A 285 9.00 8.16 -29.22
C THR A 285 9.42 7.66 -27.83
N HIS A 286 9.87 6.40 -27.71
CA HIS A 286 10.21 5.84 -26.42
C HIS A 286 11.49 6.46 -25.84
N LEU A 287 11.44 6.81 -24.56
CA LEU A 287 12.49 7.49 -23.79
C LEU A 287 13.89 6.85 -23.92
N TYR A 288 13.95 5.51 -23.98
CA TYR A 288 15.19 4.74 -24.20
C TYR A 288 16.04 5.29 -25.35
N TRP A 289 15.46 5.66 -26.49
CA TRP A 289 16.24 6.06 -27.67
C TRP A 289 17.03 7.36 -27.45
N GLY A 290 16.50 8.29 -26.65
CA GLY A 290 17.18 9.53 -26.30
C GLY A 290 18.23 9.39 -25.18
N HIS A 291 18.23 8.28 -24.43
CA HIS A 291 19.02 8.11 -23.21
C HIS A 291 19.70 6.73 -23.09
N TYR A 292 19.91 6.04 -24.21
CA TYR A 292 20.38 4.65 -24.22
C TYR A 292 21.68 4.46 -23.43
N ALA A 293 22.63 5.41 -23.56
CA ALA A 293 23.92 5.37 -22.88
C ALA A 293 23.78 5.43 -21.35
N GLU A 294 22.86 6.26 -20.85
CA GLU A 294 22.59 6.37 -19.41
C GLU A 294 21.89 5.10 -18.88
N TYR A 295 20.95 4.52 -19.64
CA TYR A 295 20.31 3.24 -19.26
C TYR A 295 21.31 2.09 -19.20
N ASP A 296 22.13 1.94 -20.24
CA ASP A 296 23.11 0.86 -20.32
C ASP A 296 24.16 1.00 -19.20
N PHE A 297 24.60 2.24 -18.92
CA PHE A 297 25.45 2.55 -17.78
C PHE A 297 24.79 2.16 -16.45
N LEU A 298 23.56 2.59 -16.18
CA LEU A 298 22.85 2.31 -14.94
C LEU A 298 22.62 0.81 -14.73
N PHE A 299 22.17 0.10 -15.76
CA PHE A 299 21.93 -1.34 -15.65
C PHE A 299 23.23 -2.11 -15.45
N ASN A 300 24.30 -1.75 -16.16
CA ASN A 300 25.61 -2.34 -15.93
C ASN A 300 26.12 -2.05 -14.51
N TYR A 301 26.01 -0.80 -14.06
CA TYR A 301 26.39 -0.38 -12.71
C TYR A 301 25.64 -1.15 -11.61
N VAL A 302 24.33 -1.35 -11.73
CA VAL A 302 23.55 -2.12 -10.73
C VAL A 302 23.96 -3.60 -10.70
N VAL A 303 24.29 -4.19 -11.85
CA VAL A 303 24.63 -5.63 -11.92
C VAL A 303 26.08 -5.90 -11.50
N ASN A 304 27.00 -5.05 -11.95
CA ASN A 304 28.45 -5.25 -11.90
C ASN A 304 29.19 -4.24 -10.99
N GLY A 305 28.56 -3.15 -10.58
CA GLY A 305 29.19 -2.04 -9.84
C GLY A 305 29.94 -1.06 -10.74
N MET A 306 30.62 -0.10 -10.13
CA MET A 306 31.67 0.68 -10.81
C MET A 306 32.91 -0.19 -10.95
N VAL A 307 32.95 -1.00 -12.00
CA VAL A 307 34.16 -1.72 -12.41
C VAL A 307 34.58 -1.09 -13.73
N GLU A 308 35.64 -0.28 -13.70
CA GLU A 308 36.47 -0.09 -14.88
C GLU A 308 36.80 -1.49 -15.40
N LYS A 309 36.65 -1.72 -16.71
CA LYS A 309 37.30 -2.86 -17.35
C LYS A 309 38.82 -2.71 -17.16
N LYS A 310 39.35 -3.03 -15.98
CA LYS A 310 40.75 -3.44 -15.86
C LYS A 310 40.87 -4.63 -16.79
N ARG A 311 41.56 -4.43 -17.91
CA ARG A 311 42.00 -5.46 -18.84
C ARG A 311 42.63 -6.56 -18.01
N LYS A 312 41.86 -7.61 -17.72
CA LYS A 312 42.32 -8.79 -16.97
C LYS A 312 43.38 -9.61 -17.73
N ASN A 313 43.90 -9.11 -18.84
CA ASN A 313 44.86 -9.80 -19.71
C ASN A 313 46.27 -9.22 -19.68
N GLU A 314 46.52 -8.01 -19.15
CA GLU A 314 47.87 -7.42 -19.20
C GLU A 314 48.69 -7.67 -17.91
N ASP A 315 48.08 -7.64 -16.72
CA ASP A 315 48.81 -7.83 -15.45
C ASP A 315 49.14 -9.30 -15.08
N LEU A 316 48.77 -10.27 -15.93
CA LEU A 316 49.07 -11.70 -15.71
C LEU A 316 50.37 -12.17 -16.37
N LEU A 317 51.05 -11.30 -17.13
CA LEU A 317 52.20 -11.66 -17.94
C LEU A 317 53.58 -11.34 -17.33
N ASP A 318 53.66 -10.58 -16.23
CA ASP A 318 54.94 -10.04 -15.72
C ASP A 318 55.48 -10.67 -14.42
N ASN A 319 54.96 -11.84 -13.98
CA ASN A 319 55.55 -12.56 -12.85
C ASN A 319 56.13 -13.94 -13.28
N PRO A 320 57.46 -14.04 -13.49
CA PRO A 320 58.09 -15.27 -13.98
C PRO A 320 58.02 -16.44 -12.99
N GLU A 321 57.85 -16.19 -11.68
CA GLU A 321 57.69 -17.26 -10.67
C GLU A 321 56.30 -17.90 -10.69
N LYS A 322 55.25 -17.14 -11.03
CA LYS A 322 53.90 -17.70 -11.20
C LYS A 322 53.77 -18.49 -12.49
N LYS A 323 54.50 -18.11 -13.55
CA LYS A 323 54.51 -18.83 -14.82
C LYS A 323 55.10 -20.23 -14.67
N ARG A 324 56.20 -20.38 -13.92
CA ARG A 324 56.78 -21.69 -13.58
C ARG A 324 55.88 -22.55 -12.71
N LYS A 325 55.20 -21.96 -11.71
CA LYS A 325 54.23 -22.69 -10.87
C LYS A 325 52.98 -23.16 -11.62
N ILE A 326 52.61 -22.50 -12.72
CA ILE A 326 51.48 -22.91 -13.58
C ILE A 326 51.91 -23.98 -14.61
N GLU A 327 53.17 -23.97 -15.04
CA GLU A 327 53.74 -25.01 -15.93
C GLU A 327 54.09 -26.31 -15.18
N GLU A 328 54.49 -26.22 -13.90
CA GLU A 328 54.81 -27.39 -13.05
C GLU A 328 53.57 -28.01 -12.38
N ALA A 329 52.52 -27.24 -12.14
CA ALA A 329 51.24 -27.74 -11.62
C ALA A 329 50.32 -28.13 -12.79
N GLY A 330 50.50 -29.35 -13.30
CA GLY A 330 49.60 -29.94 -14.28
C GLY A 330 48.12 -29.76 -13.90
N ASP A 331 47.38 -29.12 -14.80
CA ASP A 331 45.92 -29.00 -14.89
C ASP A 331 45.14 -28.97 -13.56
N VAL A 332 45.22 -27.83 -12.84
CA VAL A 332 44.18 -27.47 -11.87
C VAL A 332 43.33 -26.36 -12.47
N THR A 333 42.28 -26.78 -13.17
CA THR A 333 41.21 -25.92 -13.68
C THR A 333 40.52 -25.18 -12.52
N LEU A 334 40.87 -23.91 -12.34
CA LEU A 334 40.04 -22.92 -11.64
C LEU A 334 38.66 -22.91 -12.32
N LYS A 335 37.64 -23.53 -11.68
CA LYS A 335 36.27 -23.57 -12.19
C LYS A 335 35.74 -22.15 -12.40
N LYS A 336 35.68 -21.72 -13.67
CA LYS A 336 34.94 -20.54 -14.10
C LYS A 336 33.49 -20.63 -13.59
N PRO A 337 32.84 -19.50 -13.25
CA PRO A 337 31.42 -19.51 -12.91
C PRO A 337 30.64 -20.06 -14.11
N VAL A 338 30.01 -21.20 -13.88
CA VAL A 338 29.30 -21.98 -14.91
C VAL A 338 28.23 -21.09 -15.55
N SER A 339 28.34 -20.84 -16.86
CA SER A 339 27.42 -19.97 -17.59
C SER A 339 26.00 -20.55 -17.54
N ARG A 340 24.99 -19.71 -17.78
CA ARG A 340 23.60 -20.18 -17.86
C ARG A 340 23.45 -21.28 -18.92
N GLU A 341 24.18 -21.16 -20.02
CA GLU A 341 24.18 -22.17 -21.07
C GLU A 341 24.74 -23.48 -20.54
N GLU A 342 25.87 -23.46 -19.81
CA GLU A 342 26.49 -24.66 -19.22
C GLU A 342 25.58 -25.39 -18.22
N ARG A 343 24.69 -24.69 -17.50
CA ARG A 343 23.67 -25.33 -16.63
C ARG A 343 22.51 -25.95 -17.40
N GLU A 344 22.03 -25.29 -18.45
CA GLU A 344 20.97 -25.85 -19.32
C GLU A 344 21.50 -27.09 -20.07
N ILE A 345 22.80 -27.11 -20.38
CA ILE A 345 23.54 -28.24 -20.94
C ILE A 345 23.60 -29.40 -19.93
N GLU A 346 23.96 -29.13 -18.68
CA GLU A 346 23.98 -30.13 -17.60
C GLU A 346 22.60 -30.76 -17.38
N ASP A 347 21.53 -29.96 -17.40
CA ASP A 347 20.15 -30.44 -17.28
C ASP A 347 19.70 -31.27 -18.49
N LEU A 348 20.14 -30.93 -19.70
CA LEU A 348 19.90 -31.73 -20.92
C LEU A 348 20.66 -33.06 -20.87
N LYS A 349 21.94 -33.05 -20.45
CA LYS A 349 22.73 -34.26 -20.19
C LYS A 349 22.00 -35.17 -19.21
N LYS A 350 21.50 -34.60 -18.11
CA LYS A 350 20.75 -35.33 -17.07
C LYS A 350 19.42 -35.90 -17.57
N LYS A 351 18.67 -35.13 -18.37
CA LYS A 351 17.40 -35.59 -18.99
C LYS A 351 17.61 -36.71 -20.00
N MET A 352 18.62 -36.60 -20.87
CA MET A 352 18.95 -37.67 -21.82
C MET A 352 19.37 -38.94 -21.07
N LYS A 353 20.25 -38.81 -20.08
CA LYS A 353 20.70 -39.93 -19.24
C LYS A 353 19.54 -40.64 -18.53
N ASN A 354 18.55 -39.89 -18.04
CA ASN A 354 17.35 -40.44 -17.41
C ASN A 354 16.40 -41.11 -18.41
N MET A 355 16.19 -40.53 -19.60
CA MET A 355 15.37 -41.12 -20.67
C MET A 355 15.92 -42.48 -21.12
N PHE A 356 17.24 -42.62 -21.22
CA PHE A 356 17.87 -43.89 -21.59
C PHE A 356 17.84 -44.91 -20.43
N ARG A 357 17.91 -44.45 -19.18
CA ARG A 357 17.83 -45.32 -17.99
C ARG A 357 16.43 -45.97 -17.85
N GLU A 358 15.35 -45.25 -18.14
CA GLU A 358 13.97 -45.78 -18.03
C GLU A 358 13.62 -46.88 -19.05
N LYS A 359 14.26 -46.90 -20.23
CA LYS A 359 13.92 -47.85 -21.31
C LYS A 359 14.65 -49.19 -21.25
N TRP A 360 15.70 -49.34 -20.44
CA TRP A 360 16.73 -50.39 -20.65
C TRP A 360 16.95 -51.39 -19.51
N GLU A 361 16.23 -51.30 -18.38
CA GLU A 361 16.49 -52.17 -17.22
C GLU A 361 15.81 -53.56 -17.23
N LYS A 362 15.21 -53.98 -18.35
CA LYS A 362 14.62 -55.33 -18.46
C LYS A 362 15.25 -56.14 -19.59
N GLY A 363 16.07 -57.14 -19.23
CA GLY A 363 16.32 -58.32 -20.08
C GLY A 363 17.74 -58.56 -20.65
N LEU A 364 18.76 -57.76 -20.35
CA LEU A 364 20.13 -57.96 -20.88
C LEU A 364 21.11 -58.50 -19.82
N ASP A 365 22.10 -59.32 -20.21
CA ASP A 365 23.16 -59.77 -19.29
C ASP A 365 24.08 -58.61 -18.86
N LYS A 366 24.87 -58.83 -17.80
CA LYS A 366 25.71 -57.80 -17.15
C LYS A 366 26.85 -57.29 -18.05
N GLN A 367 27.52 -58.18 -18.79
CA GLN A 367 28.67 -57.86 -19.63
C GLN A 367 28.26 -57.09 -20.89
N THR A 368 27.12 -57.47 -21.48
CA THR A 368 26.50 -56.72 -22.58
C THR A 368 25.99 -55.35 -22.10
N ARG A 369 25.43 -55.26 -20.88
CA ARG A 369 25.02 -53.98 -20.26
C ARG A 369 26.18 -53.02 -20.06
N ASP A 370 27.32 -53.48 -19.57
CA ASP A 370 28.44 -52.58 -19.23
C ASP A 370 29.18 -52.09 -20.48
N THR A 371 29.37 -52.96 -21.49
CA THR A 371 29.91 -52.57 -22.81
C THR A 371 29.01 -51.55 -23.51
N ILE A 372 27.69 -51.75 -23.47
CA ILE A 372 26.72 -50.82 -24.07
C ILE A 372 26.65 -49.51 -23.28
N LYS A 373 26.72 -49.53 -21.93
CA LYS A 373 26.79 -48.29 -21.13
C LYS A 373 28.01 -47.45 -21.49
N GLU A 374 29.16 -48.07 -21.69
CA GLU A 374 30.40 -47.37 -22.03
C GLU A 374 30.33 -46.75 -23.44
N ASN A 375 29.83 -47.51 -24.42
CA ASN A 375 29.61 -47.03 -25.78
C ASN A 375 28.53 -45.93 -25.86
N ILE A 376 27.44 -46.06 -25.11
CA ILE A 376 26.40 -45.02 -25.00
C ILE A 376 26.94 -43.79 -24.26
N SER A 377 27.78 -43.94 -23.24
CA SER A 377 28.38 -42.80 -22.54
C SER A 377 29.30 -42.02 -23.48
N LYS A 378 30.16 -42.70 -24.26
CA LYS A 378 30.99 -42.07 -25.30
C LYS A 378 30.13 -41.41 -26.38
N PHE A 379 29.11 -42.10 -26.89
CA PHE A 379 28.20 -41.55 -27.89
C PHE A 379 27.41 -40.33 -27.37
N LEU A 380 26.95 -40.37 -26.11
CA LEU A 380 26.29 -39.26 -25.45
C LEU A 380 27.27 -38.11 -25.23
N GLU A 381 28.51 -38.34 -24.84
CA GLU A 381 29.50 -37.27 -24.71
C GLU A 381 29.75 -36.59 -26.06
N GLU A 382 30.05 -37.35 -27.12
CA GLU A 382 30.27 -36.79 -28.46
C GLU A 382 29.03 -36.09 -29.04
N THR A 383 27.85 -36.70 -28.91
CA THR A 383 26.61 -36.16 -29.49
C THR A 383 26.11 -34.97 -28.68
N THR A 384 26.21 -35.02 -27.35
CA THR A 384 25.80 -33.90 -26.50
C THR A 384 26.73 -32.73 -26.72
N GLU A 385 28.05 -32.92 -26.79
CA GLU A 385 28.98 -31.83 -27.09
C GLU A 385 28.73 -31.19 -28.46
N LYS A 386 28.47 -31.99 -29.51
CA LYS A 386 28.14 -31.47 -30.85
C LYS A 386 26.82 -30.70 -30.87
N VAL A 387 25.74 -31.24 -30.28
CA VAL A 387 24.43 -30.58 -30.21
C VAL A 387 24.50 -29.29 -29.39
N VAL A 388 25.28 -29.32 -28.31
CA VAL A 388 25.52 -28.18 -27.42
C VAL A 388 26.33 -27.10 -28.13
N ALA A 389 27.42 -27.46 -28.81
CA ALA A 389 28.23 -26.53 -29.59
C ALA A 389 27.40 -25.88 -30.71
N GLN A 390 26.61 -26.67 -31.45
CA GLN A 390 25.70 -26.14 -32.48
C GLN A 390 24.65 -25.18 -31.90
N ARG A 391 24.07 -25.51 -30.73
CA ARG A 391 23.10 -24.66 -30.07
C ARG A 391 23.73 -23.37 -29.53
N LEU A 392 24.95 -23.44 -28.99
CA LEU A 392 25.73 -22.29 -28.54
C LEU A 392 26.05 -21.35 -29.70
N VAL A 393 26.50 -21.89 -30.84
CA VAL A 393 26.74 -21.10 -32.06
C VAL A 393 25.45 -20.43 -32.53
N HIS A 394 24.33 -21.15 -32.58
CA HIS A 394 23.04 -20.59 -32.97
C HIS A 394 22.55 -19.49 -32.01
N LEU A 395 22.70 -19.68 -30.70
CA LEU A 395 22.30 -18.68 -29.69
C LEU A 395 23.19 -17.44 -29.71
N LYS A 396 24.51 -17.61 -29.91
CA LYS A 396 25.45 -16.50 -30.10
C LYS A 396 25.10 -15.70 -31.35
N LYS A 397 24.92 -16.38 -32.48
CA LYS A 397 24.52 -15.76 -33.75
C LYS A 397 23.21 -14.97 -33.61
N LYS A 398 22.20 -15.54 -32.94
CA LYS A 398 20.93 -14.85 -32.65
C LYS A 398 21.06 -13.68 -31.66
N GLY A 399 22.11 -13.67 -30.84
CA GLY A 399 22.49 -12.54 -30.00
C GLY A 399 23.09 -11.42 -30.84
N GLU A 400 24.11 -11.75 -31.61
CA GLU A 400 24.83 -10.85 -32.52
C GLU A 400 23.89 -10.19 -33.54
N GLU A 401 23.02 -10.97 -34.20
CA GLU A 401 22.01 -10.45 -35.14
C GLU A 401 21.08 -9.41 -34.50
N ARG A 402 20.69 -9.61 -33.24
CA ARG A 402 19.83 -8.66 -32.51
C ARG A 402 20.58 -7.42 -32.09
N ASP A 403 21.83 -7.56 -31.66
CA ASP A 403 22.67 -6.43 -31.24
C ASP A 403 23.05 -5.57 -32.47
N GLU A 404 23.27 -6.19 -33.63
CA GLU A 404 23.41 -5.50 -34.93
C GLU A 404 22.12 -4.77 -35.33
N GLU A 405 20.96 -5.42 -35.24
CA GLU A 405 19.67 -4.80 -35.55
C GLU A 405 19.38 -3.61 -34.63
N LEU A 406 19.67 -3.74 -33.34
CA LEU A 406 19.53 -2.66 -32.37
C LEU A 406 20.47 -1.49 -32.71
N SER A 407 21.73 -1.77 -33.05
CA SER A 407 22.70 -0.74 -33.44
C SER A 407 22.24 0.03 -34.69
N ARG A 408 21.73 -0.67 -35.71
CA ARG A 408 21.14 -0.04 -36.91
C ARG A 408 19.91 0.81 -36.57
N LEU A 409 19.08 0.35 -35.63
CA LEU A 409 17.91 1.10 -35.19
C LEU A 409 18.29 2.36 -34.42
N MET A 410 19.34 2.30 -33.59
CA MET A 410 19.86 3.46 -32.87
C MET A 410 20.38 4.53 -33.84
N GLU A 411 21.13 4.11 -34.86
CA GLU A 411 21.62 5.01 -35.93
C GLU A 411 20.47 5.61 -36.75
N LYS A 412 19.51 4.77 -37.19
CA LYS A 412 18.33 5.21 -37.97
C LYS A 412 17.43 6.18 -37.19
N ARG A 413 17.32 6.02 -35.87
CA ARG A 413 16.42 6.82 -35.02
C ARG A 413 17.10 8.09 -34.46
N GLY A 414 18.31 8.42 -34.92
CA GLY A 414 19.00 9.64 -34.52
C GLY A 414 19.42 9.64 -33.05
N ALA A 415 19.82 8.49 -32.50
CA ALA A 415 20.38 8.41 -31.16
C ALA A 415 21.61 9.32 -31.06
N VAL A 416 21.50 10.42 -30.33
CA VAL A 416 22.60 11.37 -30.17
C VAL A 416 23.65 10.74 -29.26
N PRO A 417 24.93 10.64 -29.67
CA PRO A 417 25.99 10.23 -28.77
C PRO A 417 26.09 11.22 -27.61
N GLN A 418 25.54 10.85 -26.46
CA GLN A 418 25.68 11.64 -25.24
C GLN A 418 27.08 11.40 -24.68
N ASP A 419 27.77 12.50 -24.33
CA ASP A 419 28.95 12.43 -23.49
C ASP A 419 28.53 12.00 -22.08
N LEU A 420 28.55 10.68 -21.84
CA LEU A 420 28.07 10.06 -20.61
C LEU A 420 28.68 10.72 -19.38
N GLN A 421 29.96 11.11 -19.44
CA GLN A 421 30.68 11.71 -18.31
C GLN A 421 30.11 13.07 -17.89
N LYS A 422 29.47 13.80 -18.82
CA LYS A 422 28.80 15.09 -18.55
C LYS A 422 27.34 14.95 -18.14
N THR A 423 26.78 13.74 -18.15
CA THR A 423 25.39 13.52 -17.76
C THR A 423 25.22 13.64 -16.25
N LYS A 424 24.10 14.23 -15.82
CA LYS A 424 23.73 14.31 -14.39
C LYS A 424 23.68 12.92 -13.74
N THR A 425 23.22 11.92 -14.49
CA THR A 425 23.15 10.51 -14.05
C THR A 425 24.52 9.96 -13.69
N PHE A 426 25.52 10.13 -14.57
CA PHE A 426 26.87 9.65 -14.31
C PHE A 426 27.51 10.35 -13.11
N THR A 427 27.41 11.69 -13.04
CA THR A 427 27.94 12.46 -11.91
C THR A 427 27.30 12.04 -10.59
N PHE A 428 25.98 11.83 -10.56
CA PHE A 428 25.25 11.40 -9.37
C PHE A 428 25.67 10.02 -8.88
N ILE A 429 25.78 9.03 -9.78
CA ILE A 429 26.20 7.67 -9.43
C ILE A 429 27.66 7.64 -8.96
N THR A 430 28.53 8.45 -9.58
CA THR A 430 29.93 8.60 -9.14
C THR A 430 30.02 9.18 -7.73
N ALA A 431 29.31 10.28 -7.48
CA ALA A 431 29.26 10.89 -6.15
C ALA A 431 28.68 9.93 -5.09
N PHE A 432 27.67 9.14 -5.45
CA PHE A 432 27.10 8.13 -4.55
C PHE A 432 28.11 7.02 -4.22
N GLN A 433 28.94 6.61 -5.17
CA GLN A 433 30.00 5.63 -4.92
C GLN A 433 31.09 6.20 -4.00
N THR A 434 31.47 7.46 -4.19
CA THR A 434 32.39 8.15 -3.25
C THR A 434 31.78 8.20 -1.85
N LEU A 435 30.51 8.60 -1.72
CA LEU A 435 29.81 8.66 -0.44
C LEU A 435 29.72 7.29 0.26
N LYS A 436 29.58 6.20 -0.50
CA LYS A 436 29.48 4.84 0.05
C LYS A 436 30.79 4.35 0.67
N HIS A 437 31.94 4.81 0.16
CA HIS A 437 33.26 4.35 0.58
C HIS A 437 34.00 5.35 1.48
N THR A 438 33.51 6.59 1.58
CA THR A 438 34.09 7.54 2.52
C THR A 438 33.75 7.17 3.97
N SER A 439 34.72 7.38 4.85
CA SER A 439 34.54 7.35 6.31
C SER A 439 34.68 8.75 6.91
N ASP A 440 34.93 9.77 6.08
CA ASP A 440 35.05 11.16 6.50
C ASP A 440 33.68 11.85 6.50
N ALA A 441 33.29 12.38 7.66
CA ALA A 441 32.05 13.13 7.83
C ALA A 441 32.05 14.42 6.98
N GLN A 442 33.20 15.10 6.83
CA GLN A 442 33.27 16.38 6.10
C GLN A 442 33.15 16.18 4.59
N GLU A 443 33.79 15.13 4.05
CA GLU A 443 33.57 14.71 2.67
C GLU A 443 32.10 14.33 2.41
N ALA A 444 31.49 13.56 3.32
CA ALA A 444 30.09 13.20 3.21
C ALA A 444 29.15 14.43 3.20
N VAL A 445 29.40 15.42 4.06
CA VAL A 445 28.64 16.69 4.09
C VAL A 445 28.72 17.44 2.76
N LYS A 446 29.91 17.52 2.16
CA LYS A 446 30.10 18.15 0.84
C LYS A 446 29.29 17.44 -0.25
N LEU A 447 29.34 16.12 -0.27
CA LEU A 447 28.61 15.31 -1.25
C LEU A 447 27.09 15.42 -1.07
N ILE A 448 26.60 15.44 0.18
CA ILE A 448 25.18 15.61 0.51
C ILE A 448 24.65 16.93 -0.07
N ARG A 449 25.35 18.04 0.20
CA ARG A 449 24.94 19.38 -0.26
C ARG A 449 25.05 19.55 -1.78
N ALA A 450 26.06 18.94 -2.41
CA ALA A 450 26.28 19.07 -3.84
C ALA A 450 25.26 18.28 -4.69
N HIS A 451 24.80 17.12 -4.20
CA HIS A 451 23.98 16.18 -4.99
C HIS A 451 22.59 15.90 -4.41
N GLY A 452 22.24 16.50 -3.26
CA GLY A 452 20.93 16.32 -2.62
C GLY A 452 20.72 14.91 -2.08
N PHE A 453 21.78 14.28 -1.55
CA PHE A 453 21.66 12.93 -0.99
C PHE A 453 20.79 12.92 0.27
N VAL A 454 19.77 12.07 0.27
CA VAL A 454 18.95 11.80 1.45
C VAL A 454 19.58 10.75 2.37
N ARG A 455 19.04 10.64 3.60
CA ARG A 455 19.45 9.68 4.64
C ARG A 455 19.73 8.27 4.09
N GLU A 456 18.89 7.74 3.21
CA GLU A 456 19.04 6.37 2.68
C GLU A 456 20.33 6.15 1.85
N HIS A 457 21.01 7.21 1.40
CA HIS A 457 22.28 7.11 0.69
C HIS A 457 23.50 7.09 1.62
N VAL A 458 23.34 7.57 2.86
CA VAL A 458 24.43 7.76 3.80
C VAL A 458 24.78 6.40 4.45
N PRO A 459 26.06 6.01 4.50
CA PRO A 459 26.52 4.83 5.23
C PRO A 459 26.11 4.85 6.70
N THR A 460 25.77 3.68 7.25
CA THR A 460 25.30 3.56 8.64
C THR A 460 26.30 4.13 9.65
N ASP A 461 27.60 3.94 9.42
CA ASP A 461 28.68 4.40 10.31
C ASP A 461 28.72 5.93 10.43
N LEU A 462 28.24 6.64 9.42
CA LEU A 462 28.16 8.11 9.40
C LEU A 462 26.82 8.64 9.96
N LEU A 463 25.84 7.77 10.23
CA LEU A 463 24.54 8.16 10.79
C LEU A 463 24.58 8.43 12.31
N ASP A 464 25.74 8.29 12.95
CA ASP A 464 25.97 8.74 14.32
C ASP A 464 26.70 10.10 14.37
N SER A 465 27.06 10.68 13.21
CA SER A 465 27.69 12.00 13.13
C SER A 465 26.64 13.14 13.14
N GLN A 466 26.83 14.09 14.05
CA GLN A 466 26.01 15.30 14.15
C GLN A 466 26.12 16.17 12.88
N GLU A 467 27.32 16.31 12.31
CA GLU A 467 27.59 17.15 11.13
C GLU A 467 26.85 16.64 9.88
N VAL A 468 26.80 15.31 9.72
CA VAL A 468 26.12 14.65 8.61
C VAL A 468 24.61 14.85 8.71
N TRP A 469 24.03 14.69 9.90
CA TRP A 469 22.60 14.96 10.10
C TRP A 469 22.24 16.44 9.97
N ALA A 470 23.14 17.35 10.36
CA ALA A 470 22.97 18.79 10.13
C ALA A 470 22.87 19.11 8.63
N ALA A 471 23.71 18.48 7.79
CA ALA A 471 23.64 18.64 6.33
C ALA A 471 22.37 18.01 5.74
N LEU A 472 21.94 16.85 6.24
CA LEU A 472 20.68 16.23 5.82
C LEU A 472 19.46 17.09 6.16
N LEU A 473 19.47 17.77 7.31
CA LEU A 473 18.35 18.59 7.81
C LEU A 473 18.02 19.78 6.91
N ASP A 474 19.02 20.33 6.21
CA ASP A 474 18.86 21.49 5.33
C ASP A 474 17.74 21.23 4.29
N ASP A 475 17.85 20.13 3.53
CA ASP A 475 16.90 19.75 2.48
C ASP A 475 15.90 18.64 2.88
N MET A 476 15.86 18.26 4.17
CA MET A 476 14.99 17.17 4.62
C MET A 476 13.50 17.51 4.44
N PRO A 477 12.71 16.64 3.78
CA PRO A 477 11.26 16.78 3.73
C PRO A 477 10.63 16.71 5.12
N MET A 478 9.57 17.49 5.37
CA MET A 478 8.97 17.63 6.70
C MET A 478 8.52 16.30 7.32
N THR A 479 7.87 15.41 6.55
CA THR A 479 7.47 14.07 7.03
C THR A 479 8.69 13.22 7.43
N ALA A 480 9.81 13.34 6.72
CA ALA A 480 11.04 12.65 7.06
C ALA A 480 11.69 13.26 8.31
N MET A 481 11.65 14.59 8.46
CA MET A 481 12.16 15.30 9.64
C MET A 481 11.40 14.87 10.89
N ILE A 482 10.06 14.94 10.88
CA ILE A 482 9.18 14.56 11.99
C ILE A 482 9.47 13.11 12.45
N ARG A 483 9.62 12.18 11.51
CA ARG A 483 9.92 10.77 11.80
C ARG A 483 11.30 10.54 12.43
N ASN A 484 12.27 11.42 12.19
CA ASN A 484 13.65 11.26 12.66
C ASN A 484 14.01 12.17 13.85
N LEU A 485 13.06 12.93 14.42
CA LEU A 485 13.32 13.82 15.56
C LEU A 485 14.00 13.10 16.73
N GLY A 486 13.52 11.90 17.09
CA GLY A 486 14.13 11.10 18.16
C GLY A 486 15.58 10.69 17.87
N LYS A 487 15.91 10.36 16.62
CA LYS A 487 17.30 10.05 16.24
C LYS A 487 18.19 11.29 16.31
N MET A 488 17.71 12.44 15.82
CA MET A 488 18.45 13.70 15.90
C MET A 488 18.68 14.14 17.36
N ALA A 489 17.71 13.92 18.25
CA ALA A 489 17.90 14.14 19.69
C ALA A 489 18.92 13.16 20.30
N SER A 490 18.83 11.86 19.98
CA SER A 490 19.74 10.85 20.55
C SER A 490 21.22 11.06 20.23
N ILE A 491 21.54 11.71 19.10
CA ILE A 491 22.92 12.03 18.69
C ILE A 491 23.38 13.42 19.16
N GLY A 492 22.54 14.12 19.93
CA GLY A 492 22.84 15.48 20.40
C GLY A 492 22.75 16.57 19.33
N LEU A 493 22.11 16.33 18.17
CA LEU A 493 21.85 17.40 17.18
C LEU A 493 20.75 18.36 17.63
N LEU A 494 19.90 17.92 18.55
CA LEU A 494 18.87 18.75 19.17
C LEU A 494 19.25 18.89 20.65
N GLY A 495 19.80 20.04 21.02
CA GLY A 495 20.26 20.33 22.38
C GLY A 495 20.28 21.83 22.67
N GLU A 496 20.61 22.19 23.90
CA GLU A 496 20.57 23.58 24.39
C GLU A 496 21.90 24.33 24.21
N GLU A 497 22.97 23.64 23.80
CA GLU A 497 24.26 24.26 23.52
C GLU A 497 24.18 25.25 22.35
N GLU A 498 24.86 26.40 22.47
CA GLU A 498 24.79 27.51 21.50
C GLU A 498 25.13 27.08 20.06
N LYS A 499 26.08 26.14 19.90
CA LYS A 499 26.48 25.61 18.58
C LYS A 499 25.40 24.74 17.92
N VAL A 500 24.55 24.12 18.73
CA VAL A 500 23.55 23.13 18.30
C VAL A 500 22.15 23.75 18.23
N LYS A 501 21.93 24.83 19.01
CA LYS A 501 20.69 25.59 19.06
C LYS A 501 20.21 26.07 17.69
N VAL A 502 21.15 26.42 16.79
CA VAL A 502 20.82 26.77 15.39
C VAL A 502 20.04 25.67 14.65
N HIS A 503 20.27 24.39 14.97
CA HIS A 503 19.55 23.26 14.39
C HIS A 503 18.17 23.09 15.02
N VAL A 504 18.05 23.31 16.33
CA VAL A 504 16.75 23.36 17.02
C VAL A 504 15.89 24.47 16.43
N ASP A 505 16.45 25.67 16.27
CA ASP A 505 15.75 26.82 15.69
C ASP A 505 15.31 26.55 14.25
N LYS A 506 16.12 25.85 13.44
CA LYS A 506 15.71 25.40 12.10
C LYS A 506 14.52 24.43 12.14
N VAL A 507 14.53 23.45 13.05
CA VAL A 507 13.43 22.50 13.22
C VAL A 507 12.16 23.23 13.69
N VAL A 508 12.28 24.10 14.69
CA VAL A 508 11.18 24.91 15.22
C VAL A 508 10.63 25.83 14.13
N ALA A 509 11.47 26.50 13.35
CA ALA A 509 11.04 27.32 12.23
C ALA A 509 10.24 26.51 11.20
N LYS A 510 10.73 25.33 10.79
CA LYS A 510 10.00 24.44 9.88
C LYS A 510 8.67 23.95 10.47
N LEU A 511 8.63 23.58 11.75
CA LEU A 511 7.42 23.09 12.44
C LEU A 511 6.42 24.20 12.79
N THR A 512 6.82 25.46 12.75
CA THR A 512 5.94 26.59 13.06
C THR A 512 5.59 27.42 11.83
N ASP A 513 6.15 27.08 10.66
CA ASP A 513 5.79 27.65 9.36
C ASP A 513 4.51 27.01 8.81
N GLU A 514 3.44 27.80 8.79
CA GLU A 514 2.14 27.42 8.27
C GLU A 514 2.19 27.03 6.78
N LYS A 515 2.97 27.73 5.96
CA LYS A 515 3.06 27.44 4.53
C LYS A 515 3.78 26.12 4.30
N ALA A 516 4.88 25.88 5.00
CA ALA A 516 5.62 24.63 4.90
C ALA A 516 4.78 23.42 5.36
N ILE A 517 4.01 23.56 6.44
CA ILE A 517 3.06 22.55 6.91
C ILE A 517 2.00 22.25 5.85
N LYS A 518 1.48 23.27 5.17
CA LYS A 518 0.48 23.16 4.12
C LYS A 518 1.01 22.47 2.87
N ASP A 519 2.16 22.92 2.37
CA ASP A 519 2.78 22.37 1.17
C ASP A 519 3.20 20.90 1.37
N ALA A 520 3.62 20.55 2.59
CA ALA A 520 3.95 19.18 2.98
C ALA A 520 2.72 18.31 3.31
N ARG A 521 1.50 18.88 3.29
CA ARG A 521 0.22 18.21 3.61
C ARG A 521 0.28 17.43 4.93
N ILE A 522 0.88 18.03 5.95
CA ILE A 522 0.99 17.38 7.26
C ILE A 522 -0.38 17.37 7.92
N HIS A 523 -0.82 16.18 8.35
CA HIS A 523 -2.09 15.96 9.04
C HIS A 523 -1.91 16.07 10.57
N PRO A 524 -2.85 16.69 11.33
CA PRO A 524 -2.77 16.81 12.80
C PRO A 524 -2.50 15.50 13.53
N VAL A 525 -3.21 14.43 13.18
CA VAL A 525 -3.02 13.09 13.76
C VAL A 525 -1.58 12.57 13.56
N GLY A 526 -0.97 12.85 12.40
CA GLY A 526 0.42 12.47 12.14
C GLY A 526 1.40 13.22 13.05
N VAL A 527 1.14 14.50 13.33
CA VAL A 527 1.91 15.30 14.29
C VAL A 527 1.71 14.79 15.72
N LEU A 528 0.48 14.46 16.11
CA LEU A 528 0.17 13.93 17.43
C LEU A 528 0.89 12.60 17.70
N LEU A 529 0.87 11.68 16.74
CA LEU A 529 1.60 10.41 16.81
C LEU A 529 3.11 10.65 16.98
N ALA A 530 3.67 11.58 16.21
CA ALA A 530 5.07 11.93 16.33
C ALA A 530 5.40 12.62 17.66
N SER A 531 4.52 13.49 18.15
CA SER A 531 4.63 14.17 19.44
C SER A 531 4.61 13.18 20.59
N SER A 532 3.70 12.21 20.58
CA SER A 532 3.63 11.14 21.58
C SER A 532 4.91 10.32 21.64
N VAL A 533 5.45 9.91 20.48
CA VAL A 533 6.73 9.18 20.41
C VAL A 533 7.89 10.04 20.90
N TYR A 534 7.99 11.28 20.42
CA TYR A 534 9.08 12.18 20.79
C TYR A 534 9.08 12.51 22.28
N LYS A 535 7.91 12.85 22.86
CA LYS A 535 7.72 13.20 24.27
C LYS A 535 8.08 12.05 25.22
N LYS A 536 7.86 10.78 24.82
CA LYS A 536 8.24 9.61 25.62
C LYS A 536 9.75 9.37 25.72
N GLY A 537 10.55 9.95 24.83
CA GLY A 537 12.00 9.82 24.86
C GLY A 537 12.53 8.44 24.44
N ALA A 538 11.69 7.55 23.91
CA ALA A 538 12.09 6.20 23.50
C ALA A 538 11.36 5.74 22.25
N GLY A 539 12.04 4.95 21.42
CA GLY A 539 11.45 4.38 20.21
C GLY A 539 10.48 3.22 20.52
N ILE A 540 9.35 3.16 19.82
CA ILE A 540 8.38 2.03 19.90
C ILE A 540 9.06 0.69 19.56
N LYS A 541 10.01 0.70 18.61
CA LYS A 541 10.78 -0.46 18.16
C LYS A 541 12.28 -0.17 18.30
N GLY A 542 13.00 -1.00 19.05
CA GLY A 542 14.46 -0.91 19.22
C GLY A 542 14.91 -0.45 20.61
N LYS A 543 16.19 -0.07 20.74
CA LYS A 543 16.82 0.38 22.00
C LYS A 543 17.12 1.89 22.03
N LEU A 544 16.62 2.65 21.05
CA LEU A 544 16.92 4.07 20.92
C LEU A 544 16.19 4.85 22.02
N SER A 545 16.96 5.64 22.78
CA SER A 545 16.49 6.55 23.82
C SER A 545 17.07 7.94 23.58
N TRP A 546 16.33 8.98 23.97
CA TRP A 546 16.75 10.37 23.88
C TRP A 546 16.05 11.22 24.94
N GLU A 547 16.64 12.38 25.24
CA GLU A 547 16.00 13.39 26.06
C GLU A 547 15.23 14.37 25.16
N PRO A 548 13.90 14.51 25.33
CA PRO A 548 13.13 15.37 24.45
C PRO A 548 13.25 16.85 24.84
N VAL A 549 13.65 17.67 23.87
CA VAL A 549 13.90 19.11 24.00
C VAL A 549 12.58 19.87 24.08
N GLN A 550 12.46 20.78 25.06
CA GLN A 550 11.21 21.50 25.32
C GLN A 550 10.75 22.34 24.12
N ALA A 551 11.66 23.11 23.50
CA ALA A 551 11.33 23.91 22.32
C ALA A 551 10.74 23.10 21.16
N VAL A 552 11.20 21.85 20.98
CA VAL A 552 10.67 20.94 19.95
C VAL A 552 9.30 20.39 20.34
N LYS A 553 9.05 20.11 21.63
CA LYS A 553 7.71 19.72 22.13
C LYS A 553 6.70 20.84 21.87
N ASP A 554 7.06 22.07 22.24
CA ASP A 554 6.20 23.24 22.06
C ASP A 554 5.95 23.50 20.57
N ALA A 555 6.97 23.33 19.73
CA ALA A 555 6.83 23.44 18.28
C ALA A 555 5.94 22.35 17.69
N LEU A 556 5.99 21.11 18.19
CA LEU A 556 5.09 20.03 17.76
C LEU A 556 3.65 20.29 18.19
N ASP A 557 3.43 20.83 19.38
CA ASP A 557 2.09 21.21 19.86
C ASP A 557 1.52 22.38 19.04
N LYS A 558 2.36 23.35 18.65
CA LYS A 558 1.97 24.39 17.70
C LYS A 558 1.74 23.85 16.29
N ALA A 559 2.60 22.93 15.81
CA ALA A 559 2.45 22.29 14.51
C ALA A 559 1.14 21.50 14.43
N PHE A 560 0.75 20.84 15.52
CA PHE A 560 -0.54 20.15 15.64
C PHE A 560 -1.69 21.13 15.38
N LEU A 561 -1.67 22.30 16.04
CA LEU A 561 -2.67 23.36 15.84
C LEU A 561 -2.65 24.00 14.44
N LEU A 562 -1.48 24.16 13.82
CA LEU A 562 -1.38 24.69 12.46
C LEU A 562 -1.84 23.67 11.40
N ALA A 563 -1.60 22.39 11.63
CA ALA A 563 -1.96 21.32 10.70
C ALA A 563 -3.49 21.20 10.49
N PHE A 564 -4.33 21.71 11.40
CA PHE A 564 -5.80 21.69 11.21
C PHE A 564 -6.21 22.48 9.96
N LYS A 565 -5.46 23.51 9.56
CA LYS A 565 -5.74 24.28 8.33
C LYS A 565 -5.59 23.46 7.05
N ASN A 566 -4.90 22.32 7.11
CA ASN A 566 -4.76 21.39 5.99
C ASN A 566 -5.95 20.45 5.87
N VAL A 567 -6.76 20.33 6.92
CA VAL A 567 -7.96 19.52 6.91
C VAL A 567 -9.05 20.32 6.21
N THR A 568 -9.65 19.72 5.19
CA THR A 568 -10.74 20.37 4.45
C THR A 568 -12.05 20.11 5.19
N PRO A 569 -12.84 21.14 5.55
CA PRO A 569 -14.13 20.93 6.20
C PRO A 569 -15.11 20.25 5.25
N THR A 570 -16.04 19.48 5.82
CA THR A 570 -17.18 18.91 5.09
C THR A 570 -18.39 19.83 5.10
N ASN A 571 -18.43 20.80 6.03
CA ASN A 571 -19.55 21.70 6.30
C ASN A 571 -20.84 20.95 6.68
N LYS A 572 -20.71 19.84 7.40
CA LYS A 572 -21.82 19.01 7.88
C LYS A 572 -21.94 19.12 9.40
N ARG A 573 -23.10 18.77 9.94
CA ARG A 573 -23.37 18.74 11.37
C ARG A 573 -23.04 17.37 11.96
N TYR A 574 -22.18 17.33 12.97
CA TYR A 574 -21.67 16.10 13.56
C TYR A 574 -22.15 15.88 14.99
N CYS A 575 -22.58 14.65 15.29
CA CYS A 575 -22.69 14.11 16.63
C CYS A 575 -21.56 13.10 16.85
N LEU A 576 -20.63 13.41 17.76
CA LEU A 576 -19.46 12.60 18.06
C LEU A 576 -19.66 11.88 19.40
N ALA A 577 -19.90 10.58 19.37
CA ALA A 577 -20.14 9.76 20.55
C ALA A 577 -18.85 9.01 20.96
N LEU A 578 -18.35 9.33 22.15
CA LEU A 578 -17.12 8.77 22.72
C LEU A 578 -17.43 7.64 23.70
N ASP A 579 -16.88 6.47 23.45
CA ASP A 579 -16.74 5.41 24.44
C ASP A 579 -15.69 5.82 25.49
N VAL A 580 -16.10 5.81 26.75
CA VAL A 580 -15.26 6.16 27.91
C VAL A 580 -15.06 4.96 28.85
N SER A 581 -15.42 3.76 28.41
CA SER A 581 -15.19 2.52 29.15
C SER A 581 -13.71 2.30 29.50
N GLY A 582 -13.44 1.49 30.52
CA GLY A 582 -12.08 1.20 30.97
C GLY A 582 -11.22 0.49 29.91
N SER A 583 -11.83 -0.22 28.97
CA SER A 583 -11.13 -0.86 27.85
C SER A 583 -10.60 0.14 26.82
N MET A 584 -11.15 1.37 26.77
CA MET A 584 -10.60 2.48 25.99
C MET A 584 -9.26 3.04 26.54
N ASP A 585 -8.81 2.61 27.73
CA ASP A 585 -7.44 2.87 28.24
C ASP A 585 -6.39 1.96 27.60
N SER A 586 -6.80 0.97 26.82
CA SER A 586 -5.88 0.12 26.05
C SER A 586 -5.11 0.95 25.01
N ALA A 587 -3.87 0.56 24.74
CA ALA A 587 -3.07 1.19 23.71
C ALA A 587 -3.62 0.85 22.33
N VAL A 588 -3.79 1.87 21.49
CA VAL A 588 -4.15 1.70 20.08
C VAL A 588 -3.05 0.95 19.35
N SER A 589 -3.41 -0.09 18.61
CA SER A 589 -2.49 -1.03 17.96
C SER A 589 -1.31 -0.35 17.25
N GLY A 590 -0.11 -0.60 17.76
CA GLY A 590 1.15 -0.12 17.17
C GLY A 590 1.53 1.33 17.52
N THR A 591 0.82 1.96 18.47
CA THR A 591 1.11 3.31 18.94
C THR A 591 1.29 3.37 20.46
N HIS A 592 1.62 4.56 20.93
CA HIS A 592 1.81 4.87 22.34
C HIS A 592 0.61 5.59 22.97
N LEU A 593 -0.43 5.82 22.18
CA LEU A 593 -1.66 6.50 22.58
C LEU A 593 -2.71 5.47 23.03
N THR A 594 -3.55 5.85 23.99
CA THR A 594 -4.73 5.06 24.36
C THR A 594 -5.85 5.24 23.32
N CYS A 595 -6.79 4.29 23.28
CA CYS A 595 -7.96 4.38 22.41
C CYS A 595 -8.78 5.65 22.71
N ARG A 596 -8.89 6.02 23.98
CA ARG A 596 -9.53 7.27 24.40
C ARG A 596 -8.78 8.52 23.94
N GLU A 597 -7.44 8.53 24.05
CA GLU A 597 -6.60 9.62 23.54
C GLU A 597 -6.79 9.85 22.05
N ALA A 598 -6.79 8.76 21.29
CA ALA A 598 -6.99 8.78 19.85
C ALA A 598 -8.41 9.25 19.47
N ALA A 599 -9.45 8.83 20.19
CA ALA A 599 -10.83 9.24 19.95
C ALA A 599 -11.05 10.74 20.23
N CYS A 600 -10.50 11.26 21.33
CA CYS A 600 -10.53 12.69 21.66
C CYS A 600 -9.76 13.52 20.62
N ALA A 601 -8.61 13.01 20.14
CA ALA A 601 -7.83 13.69 19.12
C ALA A 601 -8.59 13.82 17.79
N LEU A 602 -9.25 12.76 17.31
CA LEU A 602 -10.09 12.81 16.11
C LEU A 602 -11.28 13.73 16.28
N SER A 603 -11.91 13.68 17.46
CA SER A 603 -13.02 14.58 17.79
C SER A 603 -12.56 16.04 17.78
N SER A 604 -11.35 16.33 18.29
CA SER A 604 -10.76 17.67 18.25
C SER A 604 -10.50 18.15 16.81
N VAL A 605 -10.15 17.24 15.89
CA VAL A 605 -10.03 17.55 14.45
C VAL A 605 -11.36 18.03 13.87
N LEU A 606 -12.44 17.27 14.06
CA LEU A 606 -13.74 17.66 13.54
C LEU A 606 -14.26 18.94 14.21
N LEU A 607 -14.15 19.05 15.54
CA LEU A 607 -14.54 20.26 16.28
C LEU A 607 -13.89 21.52 15.71
N ARG A 608 -12.57 21.48 15.48
CA ARG A 608 -11.77 22.65 15.03
C ARG A 608 -11.88 22.92 13.54
N THR A 609 -12.24 21.92 12.73
CA THR A 609 -12.30 22.05 11.27
C THR A 609 -13.68 22.51 10.80
N GLU A 610 -14.76 21.97 11.38
CA GLU A 610 -16.12 22.28 10.93
C GLU A 610 -16.55 23.69 11.38
N PRO A 611 -17.18 24.48 10.48
CA PRO A 611 -17.55 25.86 10.76
C PRO A 611 -18.67 25.95 11.79
N LYS A 612 -18.77 27.06 12.53
CA LYS A 612 -19.97 27.35 13.33
C LYS A 612 -21.13 27.65 12.37
N VAL A 613 -22.20 26.87 12.43
CA VAL A 613 -23.36 27.04 11.53
C VAL A 613 -24.31 28.07 12.14
N SER A 614 -24.56 29.16 11.42
CA SER A 614 -25.66 30.08 11.71
C SER A 614 -26.94 29.48 11.13
N GLY A 615 -27.83 28.96 11.98
CA GLY A 615 -29.08 28.33 11.56
C GLY A 615 -30.25 28.76 12.45
N SER A 616 -31.43 28.88 11.84
CA SER A 616 -32.70 29.26 12.46
C SER A 616 -33.38 28.02 13.04
N MET A 617 -33.37 27.85 14.37
CA MET A 617 -34.21 26.90 15.10
C MET A 617 -34.69 27.51 16.42
N ILE A 618 -35.98 27.37 16.70
CA ILE A 618 -36.64 27.84 17.93
C ILE A 618 -36.43 26.76 19.00
N GLY A 619 -35.54 26.99 19.96
CA GLY A 619 -35.30 26.09 21.08
C GLY A 619 -34.12 26.55 21.93
N GLU A 620 -34.26 26.44 23.25
CA GLU A 620 -33.41 27.06 24.27
C GLU A 620 -31.91 26.74 24.14
N SER A 621 -31.11 27.68 23.63
CA SER A 621 -29.64 27.71 23.79
C SER A 621 -29.06 29.09 23.45
N ILE A 622 -28.25 29.60 24.39
CA ILE A 622 -27.33 30.75 24.35
C ILE A 622 -27.40 31.62 23.08
N ALA A 623 -28.17 32.69 23.17
CA ALA A 623 -28.35 33.65 22.09
C ALA A 623 -27.31 34.77 22.13
N GLU A 624 -26.80 35.16 20.96
CA GLU A 624 -25.99 36.38 20.80
C GLU A 624 -26.92 37.52 20.36
N VAL A 625 -26.86 38.66 21.06
CA VAL A 625 -27.68 39.83 20.73
C VAL A 625 -27.09 40.52 19.50
N ILE A 626 -27.78 40.45 18.36
CA ILE A 626 -27.29 41.06 17.10
C ILE A 626 -27.61 42.56 17.07
N SER A 627 -28.81 42.94 17.52
CA SER A 627 -29.26 44.33 17.51
C SER A 627 -30.37 44.54 18.53
N CYS A 628 -30.40 45.74 19.11
CA CYS A 628 -31.48 46.20 19.97
C CYS A 628 -32.05 47.47 19.37
N THR A 629 -33.30 47.43 18.90
CA THR A 629 -33.97 48.59 18.31
C THR A 629 -34.98 49.14 19.29
N LEU A 630 -34.83 50.41 19.67
CA LEU A 630 -35.80 51.13 20.48
C LEU A 630 -36.84 51.77 19.55
N VAL A 631 -38.11 51.39 19.70
CA VAL A 631 -39.22 52.08 19.05
C VAL A 631 -39.98 52.83 20.13
N ASN A 632 -40.01 54.16 20.01
CA ASN A 632 -40.72 55.05 20.92
C ASN A 632 -41.86 55.74 20.16
N ASN A 633 -43.10 55.41 20.51
CA ASN A 633 -44.30 55.95 19.86
C ASN A 633 -44.99 57.05 20.68
N GLY A 634 -44.28 57.71 21.61
CA GLY A 634 -44.78 58.85 22.38
C GLY A 634 -45.55 58.50 23.66
N GLU A 635 -46.09 57.28 23.78
CA GLU A 635 -46.75 56.79 25.00
C GLU A 635 -46.06 55.53 25.59
N GLU A 636 -45.24 54.81 24.82
CA GLU A 636 -44.55 53.59 25.28
C GLU A 636 -43.23 53.37 24.52
N CYS A 637 -42.18 52.93 25.23
CA CYS A 637 -40.89 52.54 24.65
C CYS A 637 -40.78 51.01 24.61
N LYS A 638 -40.62 50.42 23.41
CA LYS A 638 -40.42 48.98 23.23
C LYS A 638 -39.02 48.69 22.70
N TYR A 639 -38.34 47.74 23.35
CA TYR A 639 -37.06 47.20 22.93
C TYR A 639 -37.30 45.92 22.12
N TYR A 640 -36.83 45.91 20.87
CA TYR A 640 -36.79 44.70 20.04
C TYR A 640 -35.38 44.16 20.04
N VAL A 641 -35.17 43.01 20.69
CA VAL A 641 -33.89 42.30 20.73
C VAL A 641 -33.96 41.14 19.74
N THR A 642 -33.13 41.18 18.70
CA THR A 642 -33.04 40.10 17.72
C THR A 642 -31.99 39.08 18.17
N PHE A 643 -32.43 37.84 18.36
CA PHE A 643 -31.59 36.70 18.72
C PHE A 643 -31.43 35.77 17.52
N THR A 644 -30.20 35.34 17.21
CA THR A 644 -29.98 34.13 16.39
C THR A 644 -29.52 32.98 17.29
N PRO A 645 -30.18 31.81 17.23
CA PRO A 645 -29.67 30.60 17.86
C PRO A 645 -28.33 30.23 17.23
N ARG A 646 -27.32 29.91 18.06
CA ARG A 646 -26.09 29.28 17.58
C ARG A 646 -26.31 27.77 17.58
N ILE A 647 -26.42 27.17 16.40
CA ILE A 647 -26.37 25.72 16.28
C ILE A 647 -24.88 25.33 16.28
N LEU A 648 -24.47 24.58 17.29
CA LEU A 648 -23.13 23.98 17.28
C LEU A 648 -23.09 22.97 16.13
N ALA A 649 -22.16 23.19 15.18
CA ALA A 649 -22.00 22.28 14.05
C ALA A 649 -21.42 20.92 14.46
N VAL A 650 -20.81 20.83 15.64
CA VAL A 650 -20.26 19.60 16.18
C VAL A 650 -20.61 19.55 17.66
N GLU A 651 -21.22 18.45 18.08
CA GLU A 651 -21.50 18.18 19.48
C GLU A 651 -20.84 16.85 19.89
N VAL A 652 -20.20 16.84 21.07
CA VAL A 652 -19.54 15.65 21.61
C VAL A 652 -20.36 15.11 22.75
N VAL A 653 -20.68 13.83 22.70
CA VAL A 653 -21.38 13.07 23.73
C VAL A 653 -20.53 11.89 24.19
N ALA A 654 -20.75 11.40 25.40
CA ALA A 654 -20.04 10.27 25.96
C ALA A 654 -21.01 9.22 26.51
N PHE A 655 -20.64 7.94 26.37
CA PHE A 655 -21.40 6.81 26.90
C PHE A 655 -21.17 6.67 28.42
N SER A 656 -22.03 7.31 29.20
CA SER A 656 -22.17 7.11 30.66
C SER A 656 -23.49 6.41 30.99
N GLU A 657 -23.92 6.37 32.26
CA GLU A 657 -25.22 5.80 32.67
C GLU A 657 -26.36 6.26 31.75
N GLU A 658 -26.36 7.56 31.41
CA GLU A 658 -27.08 8.13 30.29
C GLU A 658 -26.11 8.73 29.26
N LEU A 659 -26.58 9.02 28.04
CA LEU A 659 -25.74 9.68 27.03
C LEU A 659 -25.54 11.16 27.41
N THR A 660 -24.34 11.51 27.86
CA THR A 660 -24.04 12.83 28.44
C THR A 660 -23.28 13.71 27.46
N THR A 661 -23.69 14.97 27.31
CA THR A 661 -22.97 15.96 26.51
C THR A 661 -21.69 16.40 27.20
N LEU A 662 -20.56 16.33 26.50
CA LEU A 662 -19.29 16.88 26.96
C LEU A 662 -19.20 18.36 26.60
N ASP A 663 -19.00 19.21 27.60
CA ASP A 663 -18.77 20.65 27.41
C ASP A 663 -17.37 20.90 26.81
N VAL A 664 -17.24 20.73 25.49
CA VAL A 664 -16.00 20.98 24.75
C VAL A 664 -16.29 21.83 23.52
N ASN A 665 -15.34 22.68 23.15
CA ASN A 665 -15.47 23.57 22.01
C ASN A 665 -14.14 23.68 21.24
N GLN A 666 -14.13 24.46 20.16
CA GLN A 666 -12.97 24.67 19.27
C GLN A 666 -11.70 25.16 19.97
N SER A 667 -11.83 25.85 21.11
CA SER A 667 -10.71 26.37 21.89
C SER A 667 -10.22 25.39 22.96
N THR A 668 -10.97 24.33 23.27
CA THR A 668 -10.62 23.38 24.33
C THR A 668 -9.30 22.66 23.99
N PRO A 669 -8.27 22.75 24.85
CA PRO A 669 -7.03 21.99 24.70
C PRO A 669 -7.28 20.48 24.80
N LEU A 670 -6.47 19.67 24.10
CA LEU A 670 -6.62 18.22 24.08
C LEU A 670 -6.53 17.60 25.49
N ASP A 671 -5.63 18.09 26.33
CA ASP A 671 -5.46 17.57 27.70
C ASP A 671 -6.69 17.84 28.58
N THR A 672 -7.32 19.02 28.42
CA THR A 672 -8.57 19.35 29.11
C THR A 672 -9.72 18.48 28.62
N PHE A 673 -9.78 18.21 27.32
CA PHE A 673 -10.76 17.28 26.74
C PHE A 673 -10.58 15.88 27.34
N LEU A 674 -9.35 15.36 27.36
CA LEU A 674 -9.06 14.05 27.95
C LEU A 674 -9.44 13.96 29.43
N THR A 675 -9.15 15.01 30.20
CA THR A 675 -9.52 15.08 31.61
C THR A 675 -11.04 15.01 31.80
N LYS A 676 -11.81 15.72 30.95
CA LYS A 676 -13.28 15.67 30.98
C LYS A 676 -13.80 14.28 30.58
N ALA A 677 -13.20 13.63 29.59
CA ALA A 677 -13.58 12.28 29.17
C ALA A 677 -13.26 11.21 30.24
N ASN A 678 -12.11 11.31 30.91
CA ASN A 678 -11.69 10.39 31.98
C ASN A 678 -12.49 10.55 33.28
N GLY A 679 -13.08 11.72 33.52
CA GLY A 679 -13.83 12.01 34.74
C GLY A 679 -15.25 11.45 34.79
N LEU A 680 -15.70 10.77 33.73
CA LEU A 680 -17.06 10.23 33.64
C LEU A 680 -17.15 8.78 34.12
N THR A 681 -18.28 8.42 34.70
CA THR A 681 -18.65 7.01 34.92
C THR A 681 -19.03 6.37 33.59
N PHE A 682 -18.57 5.15 33.34
CA PHE A 682 -18.81 4.46 32.07
C PHE A 682 -20.05 3.58 32.10
N ALA A 683 -20.67 3.36 30.94
CA ALA A 683 -21.72 2.36 30.73
C ALA A 683 -21.46 1.56 29.44
N GLY A 684 -22.35 0.61 29.11
CA GLY A 684 -22.28 -0.14 27.86
C GLY A 684 -22.45 0.75 26.62
N THR A 685 -21.61 0.51 25.61
CA THR A 685 -21.56 1.26 24.35
C THR A 685 -22.62 0.79 23.37
N ASP A 686 -23.83 1.32 23.52
CA ASP A 686 -24.94 1.10 22.58
C ASP A 686 -24.85 2.11 21.44
N CYS A 687 -24.44 1.64 20.26
CA CYS A 687 -24.27 2.47 19.07
C CYS A 687 -25.57 3.10 18.53
N ALA A 688 -26.74 2.67 18.99
CA ALA A 688 -28.02 3.27 18.60
C ALA A 688 -28.38 4.50 19.45
N LYS A 689 -27.88 4.59 20.70
CA LYS A 689 -28.20 5.69 21.63
C LYS A 689 -27.98 7.09 21.08
N PRO A 690 -26.91 7.41 20.32
CA PRO A 690 -26.71 8.76 19.80
C PRO A 690 -27.84 9.24 18.89
N MET A 691 -28.40 8.35 18.07
CA MET A 691 -29.51 8.66 17.18
C MET A 691 -30.83 8.80 17.95
N VAL A 692 -31.08 7.91 18.91
CA VAL A 692 -32.26 7.97 19.79
C VAL A 692 -32.26 9.24 20.63
N TRP A 693 -31.12 9.57 21.24
CA TRP A 693 -30.93 10.80 22.01
C TRP A 693 -31.14 12.05 21.15
N ALA A 694 -30.65 12.04 19.91
CA ALA A 694 -30.85 13.15 18.99
C ALA A 694 -32.34 13.33 18.59
N LEU A 695 -33.09 12.23 18.43
CA LEU A 695 -34.54 12.26 18.23
C LEU A 695 -35.27 12.85 19.45
N GLU A 696 -35.00 12.33 20.64
CA GLU A 696 -35.63 12.78 21.89
C GLU A 696 -35.40 14.26 22.15
N LYS A 697 -34.19 14.75 21.87
CA LYS A 697 -33.80 16.15 22.03
C LYS A 697 -34.11 17.02 20.80
N LYS A 698 -34.67 16.45 19.73
CA LYS A 698 -34.94 17.10 18.43
C LYS A 698 -33.73 17.86 17.88
N LYS A 699 -32.54 17.24 17.96
CA LYS A 699 -31.29 17.81 17.46
C LYS A 699 -31.00 17.31 16.05
N GLU A 700 -30.65 18.24 15.17
CA GLU A 700 -30.37 17.97 13.76
C GLU A 700 -28.88 17.76 13.50
N PHE A 701 -28.52 16.58 13.02
CA PHE A 701 -27.18 16.13 12.66
C PHE A 701 -27.20 15.47 11.29
N ASP A 702 -26.16 15.71 10.50
CA ASP A 702 -25.98 15.06 9.20
C ASP A 702 -25.08 13.83 9.32
N VAL A 703 -24.23 13.77 10.35
CA VAL A 703 -23.28 12.67 10.55
C VAL A 703 -23.19 12.30 12.02
N PHE A 704 -23.32 11.01 12.32
CA PHE A 704 -23.02 10.42 13.62
C PHE A 704 -21.68 9.69 13.54
N VAL A 705 -20.77 9.92 14.49
CA VAL A 705 -19.50 9.19 14.59
C VAL A 705 -19.41 8.58 15.98
N VAL A 706 -19.36 7.26 16.06
CA VAL A 706 -19.24 6.50 17.31
C VAL A 706 -17.82 5.97 17.43
N TYR A 707 -17.06 6.42 18.42
CA TYR A 707 -15.74 5.90 18.73
C TYR A 707 -15.86 4.83 19.82
N THR A 708 -15.45 3.60 19.54
CA THR A 708 -15.52 2.46 20.46
C THR A 708 -14.30 1.55 20.27
N ASP A 709 -13.98 0.71 21.23
CA ASP A 709 -12.92 -0.31 21.11
C ASP A 709 -13.37 -1.60 20.40
N CYS A 710 -14.64 -1.66 19.96
CA CYS A 710 -15.40 -2.78 19.39
C CYS A 710 -16.22 -3.62 20.37
N GLU A 711 -16.38 -3.19 21.63
CA GLU A 711 -17.36 -3.76 22.56
C GLU A 711 -18.71 -3.04 22.48
N THR A 712 -19.53 -3.43 21.52
CA THR A 712 -20.88 -2.85 21.41
C THR A 712 -21.85 -3.60 22.30
N TRP A 713 -22.55 -2.85 23.16
CA TRP A 713 -23.52 -3.39 24.10
C TRP A 713 -24.92 -3.35 23.50
N TYR A 714 -25.74 -4.36 23.85
CA TYR A 714 -27.06 -4.50 23.25
C TYR A 714 -28.05 -3.46 23.76
N GLY A 715 -28.49 -2.63 22.83
CA GLY A 715 -29.63 -1.76 22.98
C GLY A 715 -30.96 -2.43 22.65
N GLU A 716 -32.03 -1.70 22.94
CA GLU A 716 -33.40 -2.07 22.61
C GLU A 716 -33.74 -1.91 21.12
N ILE A 717 -32.85 -1.29 20.33
CA ILE A 717 -33.02 -1.02 18.90
C ILE A 717 -31.69 -1.21 18.15
N HIS A 718 -31.75 -1.72 16.92
CA HIS A 718 -30.57 -1.78 16.05
C HIS A 718 -30.14 -0.39 15.55
N PRO A 719 -28.83 -0.11 15.44
CA PRO A 719 -28.31 1.17 14.95
C PRO A 719 -28.80 1.56 13.55
N PHE A 720 -29.00 0.59 12.65
CA PHE A 720 -29.55 0.87 11.32
C PHE A 720 -31.03 1.26 11.38
N GLU A 721 -31.83 0.63 12.26
CA GLU A 721 -33.23 1.01 12.50
C GLU A 721 -33.32 2.38 13.15
N ALA A 722 -32.45 2.67 14.13
CA ALA A 722 -32.37 3.97 14.79
C ALA A 722 -31.99 5.09 13.82
N LEU A 723 -31.03 4.85 12.92
CA LEU A 723 -30.66 5.81 11.88
C LEU A 723 -31.79 6.01 10.86
N LYS A 724 -32.49 4.95 10.47
CA LYS A 724 -33.64 5.04 9.55
C LYS A 724 -34.76 5.88 10.17
N LYS A 725 -35.13 5.60 11.43
CA LYS A 725 -36.09 6.42 12.18
C LYS A 725 -35.66 7.87 12.28
N TYR A 726 -34.38 8.11 12.57
CA TYR A 726 -33.80 9.45 12.59
C TYR A 726 -34.01 10.20 11.26
N ARG A 727 -33.69 9.55 10.13
CA ARG A 727 -33.85 10.13 8.78
C ARG A 727 -35.31 10.49 8.48
N GLU A 728 -36.23 9.61 8.86
CA GLU A 728 -37.67 9.76 8.61
C GLU A 728 -38.29 10.87 9.48
N GLU A 729 -38.06 10.82 10.80
CA GLU A 729 -38.69 11.75 11.75
C GLU A 729 -38.09 13.16 11.73
N MET A 730 -36.77 13.28 11.50
CA MET A 730 -36.09 14.58 11.42
C MET A 730 -36.07 15.17 10.00
N GLY A 731 -36.49 14.41 8.99
CA GLY A 731 -36.48 14.85 7.59
C GLY A 731 -35.07 15.06 7.00
N ILE A 732 -34.08 14.30 7.48
CA ILE A 732 -32.67 14.38 7.02
C ILE A 732 -32.31 13.05 6.33
N PRO A 733 -32.68 12.84 5.06
CA PRO A 733 -32.50 11.55 4.39
C PRO A 733 -31.03 11.16 4.15
N ASP A 734 -30.14 12.14 4.08
CA ASP A 734 -28.69 11.96 3.87
C ASP A 734 -27.92 11.82 5.21
N ALA A 735 -28.59 11.58 6.34
CA ALA A 735 -27.91 11.37 7.62
C ALA A 735 -27.04 10.10 7.56
N ARG A 736 -25.78 10.20 8.00
CA ARG A 736 -24.79 9.10 7.93
C ARG A 736 -24.35 8.63 9.30
N LEU A 737 -23.97 7.36 9.43
CA LEU A 737 -23.37 6.78 10.63
C LEU A 737 -21.97 6.24 10.32
N ILE A 738 -21.00 6.61 11.15
CA ILE A 738 -19.65 6.06 11.15
C ILE A 738 -19.41 5.38 12.49
N VAL A 739 -19.13 4.08 12.51
CA VAL A 739 -18.66 3.39 13.72
C VAL A 739 -17.16 3.16 13.60
N MET A 740 -16.40 3.82 14.45
CA MET A 740 -14.95 3.73 14.50
C MET A 740 -14.53 2.80 15.64
N GLY A 741 -14.21 1.56 15.27
CA GLY A 741 -13.53 0.61 16.12
C GLY A 741 -12.05 0.97 16.26
N MET A 742 -11.61 1.35 17.46
CA MET A 742 -10.20 1.62 17.75
C MET A 742 -9.34 0.34 17.69
N THR A 743 -10.01 -0.82 17.70
CA THR A 743 -9.47 -2.14 17.36
C THR A 743 -10.31 -2.73 16.21
N ALA A 744 -9.75 -3.56 15.32
CA ALA A 744 -10.53 -4.11 14.19
C ALA A 744 -11.49 -5.24 14.64
N THR A 745 -12.52 -5.63 13.87
CA THR A 745 -13.26 -6.92 14.03
C THR A 745 -13.75 -7.44 12.67
N ASN A 746 -14.22 -8.69 12.62
CA ASN A 746 -14.81 -9.29 11.40
C ASN A 746 -16.32 -9.02 11.25
N PHE A 747 -16.91 -8.19 12.13
CA PHE A 747 -18.34 -7.91 12.14
C PHE A 747 -18.58 -6.44 11.84
N THR A 748 -19.71 -6.14 11.21
CA THR A 748 -20.10 -4.77 10.91
C THR A 748 -21.45 -4.49 11.53
N ILE A 749 -21.56 -3.33 12.17
CA ILE A 749 -22.82 -2.80 12.72
C ILE A 749 -23.48 -1.90 11.68
N ALA A 750 -22.67 -1.31 10.79
CA ALA A 750 -23.14 -0.67 9.57
C ALA A 750 -23.89 -1.66 8.65
N ASP A 751 -25.07 -1.28 8.19
CA ASP A 751 -25.83 -2.02 7.18
C ASP A 751 -25.10 -1.94 5.82
N PRO A 752 -24.67 -3.08 5.23
CA PRO A 752 -23.96 -3.12 3.94
C PRO A 752 -24.81 -2.66 2.76
N THR A 753 -26.13 -2.67 2.90
CA THR A 753 -27.07 -2.18 1.88
C THR A 753 -27.32 -0.68 2.01
N ASP A 754 -26.88 -0.05 3.11
CA ASP A 754 -27.01 1.38 3.34
C ASP A 754 -25.69 2.11 3.01
N PRO A 755 -25.63 2.90 1.92
CA PRO A 755 -24.44 3.67 1.57
C PRO A 755 -24.13 4.80 2.57
N GLY A 756 -25.05 5.12 3.48
CA GLY A 756 -24.88 6.09 4.56
C GLY A 756 -24.34 5.49 5.86
N MET A 757 -23.91 4.22 5.89
CA MET A 757 -23.28 3.62 7.07
C MET A 757 -21.85 3.11 6.77
N LEU A 758 -20.88 3.42 7.63
CA LEU A 758 -19.49 3.01 7.47
C LEU A 758 -18.86 2.53 8.79
N ASP A 759 -18.19 1.38 8.75
CA ASP A 759 -17.33 0.95 9.85
C ASP A 759 -15.86 1.18 9.50
N ILE A 760 -15.13 1.83 10.41
CA ILE A 760 -13.70 2.10 10.31
C ILE A 760 -13.01 1.35 11.45
N CYS A 761 -11.86 0.75 11.16
CA CYS A 761 -11.08 0.04 12.17
C CYS A 761 -9.64 0.55 12.26
N GLY A 762 -9.17 0.78 13.48
CA GLY A 762 -7.83 1.23 13.80
C GLY A 762 -7.67 2.76 13.76
N PHE A 763 -6.43 3.21 13.95
CA PHE A 763 -6.07 4.62 14.03
C PHE A 763 -4.79 4.90 13.26
N ASP A 764 -4.88 5.79 12.29
CA ASP A 764 -3.72 6.30 11.58
C ASP A 764 -3.95 7.73 11.06
N SER A 765 -2.93 8.28 10.39
CA SER A 765 -3.00 9.63 9.84
C SER A 765 -3.90 9.78 8.60
N ALA A 766 -4.46 8.69 8.05
CA ALA A 766 -5.35 8.73 6.88
C ALA A 766 -6.84 8.50 7.22
N VAL A 767 -7.15 7.94 8.39
CA VAL A 767 -8.54 7.81 8.88
C VAL A 767 -9.37 9.09 8.72
N PRO A 768 -8.85 10.30 9.01
CA PRO A 768 -9.63 11.53 8.84
C PRO A 768 -10.00 11.84 7.38
N GLU A 769 -9.12 11.54 6.42
CA GLU A 769 -9.44 11.71 5.00
C GLU A 769 -10.49 10.69 4.56
N LEU A 770 -10.44 9.46 5.09
CA LEU A 770 -11.47 8.45 4.86
C LEU A 770 -12.85 8.90 5.36
N VAL A 771 -12.93 9.42 6.59
CA VAL A 771 -14.17 9.98 7.17
C VAL A 771 -14.72 11.09 6.29
N LYS A 772 -13.88 12.02 5.86
CA LYS A 772 -14.26 13.13 4.99
C LYS A 772 -14.82 12.64 3.65
N GLU A 773 -14.10 11.76 2.95
CA GLU A 773 -14.52 11.27 1.63
C GLU A 773 -15.85 10.49 1.71
N PHE A 774 -16.06 9.73 2.79
CA PHE A 774 -17.34 9.09 3.07
C PHE A 774 -18.46 10.10 3.34
N VAL A 775 -18.22 11.12 4.17
CA VAL A 775 -19.25 12.16 4.46
C VAL A 775 -19.64 12.94 3.21
N LEU A 776 -18.71 13.12 2.27
CA LEU A 776 -18.96 13.79 0.99
C LEU A 776 -19.60 12.85 -0.07
N GLY A 777 -19.84 11.58 0.24
CA GLY A 777 -20.43 10.61 -0.69
C GLY A 777 -19.53 10.18 -1.84
N ARG A 778 -18.21 10.18 -1.63
CA ARG A 778 -17.20 9.74 -2.63
C ARG A 778 -16.72 8.30 -2.41
N ILE A 779 -17.17 7.68 -1.32
CA ILE A 779 -16.93 6.30 -0.88
C ILE A 779 -18.29 5.77 -0.48
#